data_AF-A0AAW0PHU3-F1
#
_entry.id   AF-A0AAW0PHU3-F1
#
_cell.length_a   1.000
_cell.length_b   1.000
_cell.length_c   1.000
_cell.angle_alpha   90.00
_cell.angle_beta   90.00
_cell.angle_gamma   90.00
#
_symmetry.space_group_name_H-M   'P 1'
#
loop_
_entity.id
_entity.type
_entity.pdbx_description
1 polymer ?
#
loop_
_entity_poly.entity_id
_entity_poly.type
_entity_poly.pdbx_seq_one_letter_code
_entity_poly.pdbx_strand_id
1 'polypeptide(L)'
;MSGSTIKRNAALLIGSSLFPGAPLLSLTFLGLPQDRLERMAASGEVGKLLQVQNGTPPSTNYNGVDAIHACNILQQLKALYDEAQLTDIVVEVDHGKTFSCHRNVLAAISPYFRSMFTSGLTESSQREVRIVGVESESMHLVLDYAYTSRVTLSESNVQALFTAASIFQIPALQDQCAQFMISRLDPQNCIGVYMFADAYGHQELRERSQDYIRKKFLCVSREQEFLQMTKEQLVSILNNDDLNVEKEEHVYESIVRWLEHDLSGRETHLAEVFSQCIRLPLLDEAFLNRIPAPFACALASHRHQRLPQRLGMTASEMVICFDAAHKHSGKKQTVPCLDTAAGRVFKLCKPPNDLREVGILVSPENDIYIAGGYRPSNSEVSIDHRAESDFWQYEHAARIGCRLVHCCGKLYALGGRVYEGDGRNALKSVECYDARDNCWTAVSPMPVAMEFHSAVEYKDRIYVLQGEYFFYFDPRKDYWSHLPSMCRTFTVEVYDIEKNSWSRKRDLPFDQATSPYIKAMLLQGKLHLFVRATQVMVEKHVFRTSRKNSLYQYDDEADAWTKVYETPDRLWDLGRHFECVVAKLYPQCLQKAELGTGQRAGRTMSAAVEANQANKPLDGGWGWIVVLGAHISIGFAYATPKVLAVFFNYIQDDLLCSFSEFAWIASIMLATMYAGGPISSALVKRYSSRPIVMLGGLMCGMSMVAASFGSSIIYLYLCIGVVGGCGLAFNLNASLTIISKYFLVRRPLANGLAMAGSPVFLCFLAPLIQFFLDRYGWRGSLFILGGLLLNCCVAGALMRPVKSIPQKKPQEQSVVNTSVKDNCVQNMKVFLDLTFFKDRGFVIYLTGNIMFIFGAYAPIVFLPAYAVSHGIDEYKAAYLLSIIGVVDMFVRPGTGLIANIKWIRPRVQYFFSFAMVFNGTCHIWCSLISSYPLLVVYAVLFGVSFGMVFALIFECLMDLMGNERFPSAVGLVTIIECIPMLLGPPAAGFLVDIYGGYKYMYLMCGGFIVTGGMFLFIMNIYHFHMLGKEKSVKRTQNRANPAAPRSKDKQTYQWWS
;
A
#
# COMPACT_ATOMS: atom_id res chain seq x y z
N MET A 1 73.04 -31.30 24.65
CA MET A 1 71.63 -31.62 24.96
C MET A 1 71.10 -30.43 25.73
N SER A 2 70.68 -29.42 24.97
CA SER A 2 70.60 -28.02 25.37
C SER A 2 69.18 -27.67 25.80
N GLY A 3 68.92 -26.92 26.86
CA GLY A 3 69.74 -26.02 27.68
C GLY A 3 68.72 -25.01 28.21
N SER A 4 68.24 -25.16 29.44
CA SER A 4 68.83 -24.60 30.66
C SER A 4 68.57 -23.09 30.84
N THR A 5 67.75 -22.81 31.86
CA THR A 5 67.99 -21.84 32.96
C THR A 5 67.77 -20.32 32.80
N ILE A 6 67.16 -19.78 33.87
CA ILE A 6 67.55 -18.59 34.66
C ILE A 6 66.82 -17.23 34.43
N LYS A 7 66.07 -16.85 35.49
CA LYS A 7 66.00 -15.57 36.25
C LYS A 7 65.60 -14.22 35.60
N ARG A 8 64.81 -13.50 36.44
CA ARG A 8 64.89 -12.08 36.87
C ARG A 8 64.31 -10.95 35.99
N ASN A 9 63.39 -10.23 36.65
CA ASN A 9 63.35 -8.78 36.88
C ASN A 9 63.80 -7.79 35.78
N ALA A 10 62.84 -6.91 35.50
CA ALA A 10 62.95 -5.44 35.48
C ALA A 10 63.49 -4.70 34.23
N ALA A 11 62.68 -3.70 33.86
CA ALA A 11 63.02 -2.39 33.27
C ALA A 11 63.33 -2.33 31.76
N LEU A 12 62.88 -1.34 30.96
CA LEU A 12 61.99 -0.17 31.07
C LEU A 12 61.84 0.36 29.61
N LEU A 13 60.70 1.02 29.28
CA LEU A 13 60.51 2.08 28.23
C LEU A 13 60.70 1.68 26.75
N ILE A 14 59.86 1.97 25.75
CA ILE A 14 59.03 3.13 25.32
C ILE A 14 57.99 2.52 24.34
N GLY A 15 56.66 2.67 24.42
CA GLY A 15 55.84 3.86 24.18
C GLY A 15 54.70 3.51 23.18
N SER A 16 53.66 4.36 23.16
CA SER A 16 52.47 4.37 22.27
C SER A 16 51.24 3.51 22.66
N SER A 17 50.50 4.04 23.63
CA SER A 17 49.04 4.00 23.69
C SER A 17 48.44 4.86 22.57
N LEU A 18 47.70 4.27 21.63
CA LEU A 18 46.74 4.96 20.75
C LEU A 18 45.54 4.03 20.50
N PHE A 19 44.35 4.60 20.63
CA PHE A 19 43.03 3.99 20.87
C PHE A 19 42.57 2.90 19.88
N PRO A 20 41.84 1.85 20.34
CA PRO A 20 41.21 0.86 19.47
C PRO A 20 39.82 1.36 19.03
N GLY A 21 39.72 1.96 17.84
CA GLY A 21 38.43 2.43 17.32
C GLY A 21 38.33 2.58 15.79
N ALA A 22 39.40 2.27 15.06
CA ALA A 22 39.49 2.61 13.64
C ALA A 22 38.66 1.74 12.65
N PRO A 23 38.30 0.46 12.89
CA PRO A 23 37.62 -0.32 11.85
C PRO A 23 36.08 -0.24 11.86
N LEU A 24 35.48 0.43 12.86
CA LEU A 24 34.01 0.58 12.98
C LEU A 24 33.41 1.66 12.06
N LEU A 25 34.24 2.46 11.38
CA LEU A 25 33.83 3.58 10.52
C LEU A 25 33.37 3.18 9.10
N SER A 26 33.68 1.97 8.62
CA SER A 26 33.32 1.54 7.25
C SER A 26 31.93 0.92 7.12
N LEU A 27 31.23 0.59 8.22
CA LEU A 27 29.95 -0.16 8.19
C LEU A 27 28.71 0.67 8.55
N THR A 28 28.89 1.94 8.94
CA THR A 28 27.78 2.89 9.19
C THR A 28 27.16 3.40 7.89
N PHE A 29 27.84 3.27 6.74
CA PHE A 29 27.31 3.60 5.41
C PHE A 29 26.20 2.64 4.90
N LEU A 30 25.90 1.55 5.63
CA LEU A 30 24.94 0.50 5.24
C LEU A 30 23.65 0.47 6.09
N GLY A 31 23.42 1.45 6.97
CA GLY A 31 22.13 1.59 7.67
C GLY A 31 21.79 0.47 8.67
N LEU A 32 22.78 -0.17 9.27
CA LEU A 32 22.57 -1.14 10.36
C LEU A 32 22.58 -0.43 11.74
N PRO A 33 21.69 -0.79 12.68
CA PRO A 33 21.71 -0.25 14.05
C PRO A 33 23.01 -0.60 14.78
N GLN A 34 23.53 0.33 15.58
CA GLN A 34 24.80 0.23 16.31
C GLN A 34 24.87 -1.02 17.22
N ASP A 35 23.74 -1.41 17.83
CA ASP A 35 23.63 -2.60 18.70
C ASP A 35 23.88 -3.93 17.97
N ARG A 36 23.66 -3.98 16.65
CA ARG A 36 23.90 -5.20 15.86
C ARG A 36 25.38 -5.34 15.48
N LEU A 37 26.09 -4.22 15.35
CA LEU A 37 27.53 -4.15 15.06
C LEU A 37 28.38 -4.54 16.27
N GLU A 38 27.98 -4.15 17.48
CA GLU A 38 28.65 -4.56 18.72
C GLU A 38 28.53 -6.08 18.96
N ARG A 39 27.37 -6.67 18.62
CA ARG A 39 27.16 -8.13 18.69
C ARG A 39 27.99 -8.91 17.67
N MET A 40 28.25 -8.35 16.49
CA MET A 40 29.10 -8.95 15.45
C MET A 40 30.60 -8.78 15.75
N ALA A 41 30.99 -7.70 16.43
CA ALA A 41 32.34 -7.53 16.95
C ALA A 41 32.64 -8.52 18.10
N ALA A 42 31.64 -8.79 18.96
CA ALA A 42 31.75 -9.79 20.02
C ALA A 42 31.78 -11.26 19.51
N SER A 43 31.32 -11.53 18.27
CA SER A 43 31.30 -12.89 17.69
C SER A 43 32.52 -13.25 16.83
N GLY A 44 33.47 -12.32 16.60
CA GLY A 44 34.73 -12.59 15.90
C GLY A 44 34.62 -12.83 14.38
N GLU A 45 33.47 -12.55 13.74
CA GLU A 45 33.26 -12.84 12.31
C GLU A 45 33.94 -11.84 11.34
N VAL A 46 34.35 -10.66 11.81
CA VAL A 46 34.96 -9.60 10.97
C VAL A 46 36.31 -10.04 10.37
N GLY A 47 37.05 -10.93 11.05
CA GLY A 47 38.35 -11.42 10.57
C GLY A 47 38.30 -12.36 9.35
N LYS A 48 37.14 -12.94 9.02
CA LYS A 48 37.03 -13.93 7.94
C LYS A 48 36.79 -13.33 6.54
N LEU A 49 36.43 -12.04 6.45
CA LEU A 49 36.20 -11.36 5.17
C LEU A 49 37.49 -10.79 4.53
N LEU A 50 38.60 -10.72 5.26
CA LEU A 50 39.85 -10.09 4.82
C LEU A 50 40.93 -11.07 4.32
N GLN A 51 40.66 -12.38 4.24
CA GLN A 51 41.69 -13.39 3.94
C GLN A 51 41.59 -14.10 2.59
N VAL A 52 40.81 -13.60 1.63
CA VAL A 52 40.77 -14.20 0.28
C VAL A 52 41.04 -13.14 -0.77
N GLN A 53 42.33 -12.90 -1.05
CA GLN A 53 42.89 -12.70 -2.39
C GLN A 53 44.39 -12.38 -2.29
N ASN A 54 45.22 -13.42 -2.39
CA ASN A 54 46.60 -13.29 -2.87
C ASN A 54 46.86 -14.48 -3.79
N GLY A 55 46.92 -14.23 -5.10
CA GLY A 55 47.30 -15.25 -6.09
C GLY A 55 46.84 -15.02 -7.54
N THR A 56 47.46 -14.05 -8.23
CA THR A 56 47.79 -13.98 -9.69
C THR A 56 46.70 -14.12 -10.79
N PRO A 57 46.94 -13.55 -12.01
CA PRO A 57 45.96 -12.74 -12.74
C PRO A 57 45.25 -13.47 -13.89
N PRO A 58 44.13 -12.91 -14.41
CA PRO A 58 44.15 -12.51 -15.82
C PRO A 58 43.42 -11.20 -16.12
N SER A 59 43.91 -10.54 -17.17
CA SER A 59 43.33 -9.38 -17.84
C SER A 59 41.84 -9.51 -18.12
N THR A 60 41.03 -8.61 -17.54
CA THR A 60 39.78 -8.07 -18.08
C THR A 60 39.44 -6.83 -17.24
N ASN A 61 39.11 -5.71 -17.90
CA ASN A 61 38.90 -4.39 -17.30
C ASN A 61 38.23 -4.41 -15.91
N TYR A 62 39.01 -4.14 -14.87
CA TYR A 62 38.54 -3.99 -13.49
C TYR A 62 38.09 -2.54 -13.29
N ASN A 63 36.80 -2.26 -13.47
CA ASN A 63 36.19 -1.04 -12.94
C ASN A 63 35.86 -1.25 -11.45
N GLY A 64 36.90 -1.44 -10.63
CA GLY A 64 36.76 -1.54 -9.17
C GLY A 64 36.58 -0.14 -8.59
N VAL A 65 35.40 0.16 -8.04
CA VAL A 65 35.16 1.38 -7.27
C VAL A 65 35.61 1.14 -5.83
N ASP A 66 36.65 1.85 -5.37
CA ASP A 66 37.06 1.85 -3.96
C ASP A 66 36.04 2.64 -3.13
N ALA A 67 35.15 1.93 -2.43
CA ALA A 67 34.10 2.52 -1.61
C ALA A 67 34.62 3.24 -0.36
N ILE A 68 35.88 3.01 0.05
CA ILE A 68 36.47 3.59 1.28
C ILE A 68 37.19 4.91 0.98
N HIS A 69 37.53 5.17 -0.29
CA HIS A 69 38.26 6.36 -0.71
C HIS A 69 37.63 7.69 -0.23
N ALA A 70 36.30 7.81 -0.33
CA ALA A 70 35.58 9.01 0.12
C ALA A 70 35.69 9.25 1.63
N CYS A 71 35.59 8.18 2.43
CA CYS A 71 35.74 8.26 3.90
C CYS A 71 37.15 8.69 4.29
N ASN A 72 38.17 8.15 3.61
CA ASN A 72 39.57 8.52 3.85
C ASN A 72 39.82 10.01 3.52
N ILE A 73 39.29 10.52 2.39
CA ILE A 73 39.41 11.94 2.05
C ILE A 73 38.78 12.82 3.12
N LEU A 74 37.57 12.49 3.58
CA LEU A 74 36.87 13.27 4.60
C LEU A 74 37.63 13.27 5.95
N GLN A 75 38.20 12.13 6.35
CA GLN A 75 39.04 12.03 7.53
C GLN A 75 40.30 12.92 7.42
N GLN A 76 40.95 12.95 6.26
CA GLN A 76 42.11 13.83 6.05
C GLN A 76 41.71 15.31 6.06
N LEU A 77 40.56 15.68 5.48
CA LEU A 77 40.03 17.04 5.55
C LEU A 77 39.69 17.47 6.99
N LYS A 78 39.18 16.55 7.82
CA LYS A 78 38.98 16.79 9.26
C LYS A 78 40.30 17.03 10.00
N ALA A 79 41.33 16.23 9.72
CA ALA A 79 42.65 16.42 10.32
C ALA A 79 43.26 17.79 9.96
N LEU A 80 43.17 18.20 8.69
CA LEU A 80 43.61 19.53 8.26
C LEU A 80 42.83 20.66 8.95
N TYR A 81 41.52 20.47 9.15
CA TYR A 81 40.68 21.42 9.87
C TYR A 81 41.09 21.56 11.34
N ASP A 82 41.35 20.44 12.03
CA ASP A 82 41.77 20.44 13.44
C ASP A 82 43.15 21.06 13.65
N GLU A 83 44.05 20.91 12.67
CA GLU A 83 45.37 21.54 12.65
C GLU A 83 45.35 22.98 12.10
N ALA A 84 44.16 23.49 11.71
CA ALA A 84 43.95 24.79 11.05
C ALA A 84 44.80 25.00 9.77
N GLN A 85 45.22 23.92 9.12
CA GLN A 85 46.03 23.95 7.90
C GLN A 85 45.14 24.16 6.67
N LEU A 86 45.63 24.93 5.70
CA LEU A 86 44.94 25.22 4.43
C LEU A 86 43.54 25.88 4.58
N THR A 87 43.21 26.40 5.76
CA THR A 87 41.96 27.15 5.99
C THR A 87 42.03 28.51 5.28
N ASP A 88 41.12 28.72 4.34
CA ASP A 88 41.09 29.83 3.37
C ASP A 88 39.91 30.80 3.60
N ILE A 89 39.14 30.58 4.66
CA ILE A 89 38.09 31.48 5.13
C ILE A 89 37.97 31.48 6.66
N VAL A 90 37.61 32.64 7.22
CA VAL A 90 37.22 32.81 8.63
C VAL A 90 35.76 33.23 8.68
N VAL A 91 34.92 32.47 9.38
CA VAL A 91 33.50 32.78 9.59
C VAL A 91 33.32 33.34 10.98
N GLU A 92 32.91 34.60 11.09
CA GLU A 92 32.50 35.25 12.33
C GLU A 92 30.98 35.07 12.52
N VAL A 93 30.56 34.61 13.69
CA VAL A 93 29.14 34.49 14.06
C VAL A 93 28.79 35.47 15.18
N ASP A 94 27.52 35.45 15.62
CA ASP A 94 27.07 36.34 16.69
C ASP A 94 27.91 36.19 17.96
N HIS A 95 28.07 37.32 18.67
CA HIS A 95 28.97 37.47 19.83
C HIS A 95 30.47 37.36 19.50
N GLY A 96 30.86 37.50 18.22
CA GLY A 96 32.25 37.72 17.80
C GLY A 96 33.13 36.47 17.82
N LYS A 97 32.55 35.27 17.86
CA LYS A 97 33.32 34.02 17.76
C LYS A 97 33.65 33.72 16.31
N THR A 98 34.91 33.40 16.04
CA THR A 98 35.43 33.15 14.68
C THR A 98 35.81 31.68 14.47
N PHE A 99 35.54 31.15 13.29
CA PHE A 99 35.89 29.78 12.88
C PHE A 99 36.71 29.79 11.58
N SER A 100 37.94 29.29 11.61
CA SER A 100 38.77 29.10 10.41
C SER A 100 38.38 27.81 9.71
N CYS A 101 37.96 27.89 8.44
CA CYS A 101 37.36 26.77 7.70
C CYS A 101 37.91 26.69 6.28
N HIS A 102 37.54 25.62 5.56
CA HIS A 102 37.82 25.48 4.13
C HIS A 102 36.60 25.85 3.29
N ARG A 103 36.76 26.77 2.33
CA ARG A 103 35.69 27.21 1.41
C ARG A 103 35.12 26.05 0.60
N ASN A 104 35.97 25.12 0.17
CA ASN A 104 35.57 23.97 -0.63
C ASN A 104 34.64 23.02 0.15
N VAL A 105 34.90 22.77 1.43
CA VAL A 105 34.05 21.91 2.28
C VAL A 105 32.71 22.59 2.55
N LEU A 106 32.73 23.88 2.92
CA LEU A 106 31.52 24.66 3.14
C LEU A 106 30.66 24.79 1.87
N ALA A 107 31.28 25.04 0.71
CA ALA A 107 30.58 25.09 -0.57
C ALA A 107 30.06 23.73 -1.05
N ALA A 108 30.70 22.63 -0.65
CA ALA A 108 30.24 21.28 -0.99
C ALA A 108 28.99 20.88 -0.18
N ILE A 109 28.93 21.25 1.10
CA ILE A 109 27.83 20.87 2.00
C ILE A 109 26.63 21.82 1.94
N SER A 110 26.85 23.09 1.59
CA SER A 110 25.84 24.16 1.66
C SER A 110 25.74 24.97 0.36
N PRO A 111 24.57 24.98 -0.29
CA PRO A 111 24.28 25.86 -1.43
C PRO A 111 24.40 27.35 -1.09
N TYR A 112 24.12 27.75 0.16
CA TYR A 112 24.29 29.12 0.64
C TYR A 112 25.76 29.55 0.55
N PHE A 113 26.68 28.77 1.15
CA PHE A 113 28.12 29.06 1.09
C PHE A 113 28.66 28.93 -0.34
N ARG A 114 28.17 27.97 -1.13
CA ARG A 114 28.55 27.83 -2.54
C ARG A 114 28.22 29.10 -3.33
N SER A 115 27.01 29.62 -3.16
CA SER A 115 26.57 30.83 -3.86
C SER A 115 27.38 32.05 -3.40
N MET A 116 27.62 32.18 -2.09
CA MET A 116 28.45 33.24 -1.53
C MET A 116 29.86 33.25 -2.13
N PHE A 117 30.52 32.10 -2.24
CA PHE A 117 31.90 32.02 -2.73
C PHE A 117 32.03 32.04 -4.26
N THR A 118 30.94 31.87 -5.01
CA THR A 118 30.97 31.81 -6.49
C THR A 118 30.21 32.94 -7.19
N SER A 119 29.50 33.79 -6.46
CA SER A 119 28.66 34.88 -7.02
C SER A 119 29.44 36.06 -7.64
N GLY A 120 30.76 36.13 -7.44
CA GLY A 120 31.59 37.24 -7.92
C GLY A 120 31.37 38.57 -7.16
N LEU A 121 30.59 38.56 -6.08
CA LEU A 121 30.40 39.69 -5.17
C LEU A 121 31.59 39.84 -4.21
N THR A 122 31.63 40.92 -3.44
CA THR A 122 32.73 41.25 -2.51
C THR A 122 33.12 40.09 -1.59
N GLU A 123 32.13 39.39 -1.07
CA GLU A 123 32.21 38.24 -0.15
C GLU A 123 32.94 37.04 -0.77
N SER A 124 32.94 36.92 -2.11
CA SER A 124 33.68 35.87 -2.81
C SER A 124 35.21 36.05 -2.71
N SER A 125 35.68 37.29 -2.49
CA SER A 125 37.10 37.64 -2.40
C SER A 125 37.60 37.91 -0.98
N GLN A 126 36.69 38.11 -0.01
CA GLN A 126 37.04 38.42 1.37
C GLN A 126 37.43 37.18 2.16
N ARG A 127 38.55 37.25 2.91
CA ARG A 127 39.02 36.16 3.77
C ARG A 127 38.14 35.95 5.02
N GLU A 128 37.47 36.99 5.49
CA GLU A 128 36.63 36.98 6.69
C GLU A 128 35.20 37.37 6.34
N VAL A 129 34.22 36.59 6.81
CA VAL A 129 32.80 36.80 6.53
C VAL A 129 32.01 36.70 7.83
N ARG A 130 31.13 37.68 8.05
CA ARG A 130 30.25 37.73 9.22
C ARG A 130 28.84 37.22 8.90
N ILE A 131 28.36 36.26 9.68
CA ILE A 131 27.01 35.68 9.58
C ILE A 131 26.21 36.10 10.82
N VAL A 132 25.09 36.77 10.58
CA VAL A 132 24.19 37.27 11.63
C VAL A 132 23.01 36.31 11.80
N GLY A 133 22.56 36.11 13.03
CA GLY A 133 21.40 35.27 13.37
C GLY A 133 21.75 33.81 13.61
N VAL A 134 23.01 33.49 13.89
CA VAL A 134 23.48 32.11 14.15
C VAL A 134 24.34 32.08 15.40
N GLU A 135 23.92 31.26 16.36
CA GLU A 135 24.67 31.05 17.60
C GLU A 135 25.95 30.24 17.39
N SER A 136 26.94 30.51 18.24
CA SER A 136 28.25 29.89 18.12
C SER A 136 28.28 28.37 18.33
N GLU A 137 27.37 27.83 19.14
CA GLU A 137 27.21 26.40 19.33
C GLU A 137 26.60 25.73 18.10
N SER A 138 25.56 26.35 17.51
CA SER A 138 24.92 25.86 16.28
C SER A 138 25.91 25.85 15.10
N MET A 139 26.72 26.90 14.95
CA MET A 139 27.77 26.93 13.92
C MET A 139 28.81 25.83 14.13
N HIS A 140 29.23 25.59 15.37
CA HIS A 140 30.15 24.51 15.69
C HIS A 140 29.58 23.13 15.30
N LEU A 141 28.30 22.86 15.59
CA LEU A 141 27.64 21.61 15.22
C LEU A 141 27.48 21.44 13.71
N VAL A 142 27.20 22.53 12.97
CA VAL A 142 27.18 22.51 11.49
C VAL A 142 28.55 22.18 10.92
N LEU A 143 29.62 22.76 11.48
CA LEU A 143 30.98 22.47 11.06
C LEU A 143 31.38 21.04 11.40
N ASP A 144 31.09 20.57 12.61
CA ASP A 144 31.38 19.18 12.99
C ASP A 144 30.65 18.21 12.07
N TYR A 145 29.39 18.49 11.71
CA TYR A 145 28.66 17.73 10.71
C TYR A 145 29.31 17.79 9.32
N ALA A 146 29.77 18.96 8.87
CA ALA A 146 30.40 19.12 7.56
C ALA A 146 31.68 18.27 7.41
N TYR A 147 32.46 18.09 8.48
CA TYR A 147 33.71 17.31 8.44
C TYR A 147 33.59 15.88 8.96
N THR A 148 32.55 15.52 9.72
CA THR A 148 32.40 14.17 10.31
C THR A 148 31.15 13.42 9.88
N SER A 149 30.17 14.11 9.28
CA SER A 149 28.81 13.61 9.02
C SER A 149 28.04 13.16 10.28
N ARG A 150 28.44 13.63 11.47
CA ARG A 150 27.78 13.34 12.75
C ARG A 150 27.23 14.61 13.37
N VAL A 151 26.17 14.47 14.16
CA VAL A 151 25.57 15.55 14.95
C VAL A 151 25.03 15.00 16.26
N THR A 152 25.23 15.73 17.35
CA THR A 152 24.68 15.42 18.67
C THR A 152 23.51 16.35 18.96
N LEU A 153 22.29 15.79 19.01
CA LEU A 153 21.06 16.54 19.24
C LEU A 153 20.61 16.43 20.71
N SER A 154 20.19 17.55 21.27
CA SER A 154 19.56 17.68 22.59
C SER A 154 18.33 18.57 22.50
N GLU A 155 17.48 18.56 23.53
CA GLU A 155 16.32 19.45 23.60
C GLU A 155 16.70 20.94 23.61
N SER A 156 17.89 21.28 24.13
CA SER A 156 18.37 22.66 24.20
C SER A 156 18.94 23.18 22.88
N ASN A 157 19.53 22.31 22.04
CA ASN A 157 20.23 22.75 20.83
C ASN A 157 19.43 22.55 19.54
N VAL A 158 18.42 21.68 19.52
CA VAL A 158 17.77 21.23 18.29
C VAL A 158 17.08 22.36 17.51
N GLN A 159 16.43 23.31 18.19
CA GLN A 159 15.73 24.43 17.54
C GLN A 159 16.72 25.44 16.92
N ALA A 160 17.77 25.80 17.66
CA ALA A 160 18.81 26.72 17.18
C ALA A 160 19.59 26.09 16.00
N LEU A 161 19.91 24.80 16.09
CA LEU A 161 20.56 24.08 15.02
C LEU A 161 19.68 23.93 13.78
N PHE A 162 18.39 23.64 13.94
CA PHE A 162 17.43 23.59 12.84
C PHE A 162 17.37 24.93 12.10
N THR A 163 17.34 26.04 12.87
CA THR A 163 17.35 27.41 12.33
C THR A 163 18.62 27.65 11.51
N ALA A 164 19.79 27.31 12.06
CA ALA A 164 21.07 27.44 11.35
C ALA A 164 21.11 26.56 10.08
N ALA A 165 20.63 25.32 10.14
CA ALA A 165 20.56 24.43 8.99
C ALA A 165 19.62 24.96 7.89
N SER A 166 18.55 25.67 8.27
CA SER A 166 17.65 26.35 7.33
C SER A 166 18.32 27.54 6.66
N ILE A 167 19.03 28.37 7.43
CA ILE A 167 19.79 29.52 6.90
C ILE A 167 20.85 29.03 5.92
N PHE A 168 21.60 27.99 6.28
CA PHE A 168 22.67 27.42 5.45
C PHE A 168 22.18 26.45 4.37
N GLN A 169 20.88 26.19 4.28
CA GLN A 169 20.27 25.29 3.29
C GLN A 169 20.90 23.89 3.30
N ILE A 170 20.93 23.23 4.46
CA ILE A 170 21.46 21.87 4.65
C ILE A 170 20.29 20.91 5.02
N PRO A 171 19.54 20.36 4.03
CA PRO A 171 18.31 19.60 4.30
C PRO A 171 18.54 18.35 5.15
N ALA A 172 19.65 17.64 4.95
CA ALA A 172 19.96 16.42 5.70
C ALA A 172 20.13 16.66 7.22
N LEU A 173 20.55 17.88 7.60
CA LEU A 173 20.66 18.27 9.00
C LEU A 173 19.30 18.75 9.55
N GLN A 174 18.50 19.44 8.73
CA GLN A 174 17.11 19.80 9.06
C GLN A 174 16.26 18.55 9.32
N ASP A 175 16.35 17.54 8.45
CA ASP A 175 15.59 16.29 8.56
C ASP A 175 15.94 15.54 9.87
N GLN A 176 17.21 15.53 10.27
CA GLN A 176 17.65 14.92 11.54
C GLN A 176 17.09 15.67 12.75
N CYS A 177 17.11 17.01 12.71
CA CYS A 177 16.52 17.84 13.77
C CYS A 177 14.99 17.67 13.83
N ALA A 178 14.31 17.61 12.68
CA ALA A 178 12.88 17.35 12.58
C ALA A 178 12.51 15.97 13.15
N GLN A 179 13.27 14.93 12.80
CA GLN A 179 13.04 13.58 13.31
C GLN A 179 13.23 13.50 14.83
N PHE A 180 14.21 14.23 15.37
CA PHE A 180 14.40 14.33 16.82
C PHE A 180 13.18 14.98 17.48
N MET A 181 12.72 16.13 16.98
CA MET A 181 11.52 16.82 17.50
C MET A 181 10.26 15.95 17.39
N ILE A 182 10.04 15.24 16.28
CA ILE A 182 8.89 14.32 16.10
C ILE A 182 8.91 13.21 17.15
N SER A 183 10.09 12.67 17.47
CA SER A 183 10.20 11.59 18.46
C SER A 183 9.98 12.03 19.92
N ARG A 184 9.92 13.34 20.16
CA ARG A 184 9.75 13.95 21.48
C ARG A 184 8.49 14.83 21.58
N LEU A 185 7.50 14.61 20.71
CA LEU A 185 6.22 15.32 20.80
C LEU A 185 5.44 14.92 22.06
N ASP A 186 4.95 15.93 22.78
CA ASP A 186 4.18 15.86 24.02
C ASP A 186 3.05 16.91 23.94
N PRO A 187 1.90 16.75 24.64
CA PRO A 187 0.86 17.77 24.65
C PRO A 187 1.35 19.18 24.98
N GLN A 188 2.41 19.32 25.80
CA GLN A 188 2.97 20.60 26.21
C GLN A 188 3.83 21.31 25.15
N ASN A 189 4.45 20.57 24.22
CA ASN A 189 5.37 21.14 23.23
C ASN A 189 4.87 21.07 21.78
N CYS A 190 3.83 20.28 21.52
CA CYS A 190 3.40 19.96 20.15
C CYS A 190 2.92 21.19 19.36
N ILE A 191 2.32 22.17 20.05
CA ILE A 191 1.86 23.42 19.43
C ILE A 191 3.06 24.30 19.08
N GLY A 192 4.01 24.48 20.00
CA GLY A 192 5.26 25.18 19.74
C GLY A 192 6.03 24.58 18.56
N VAL A 193 6.15 23.25 18.50
CA VAL A 193 6.80 22.55 17.37
C VAL A 193 6.01 22.73 16.07
N TYR A 194 4.68 22.70 16.11
CA TYR A 194 3.83 22.99 14.96
C TYR A 194 4.01 24.41 14.43
N MET A 195 3.98 25.42 15.31
CA MET A 195 4.19 26.83 14.96
C MET A 195 5.60 27.07 14.42
N PHE A 196 6.60 26.42 15.02
CA PHE A 196 7.97 26.43 14.54
C PHE A 196 8.08 25.85 13.12
N ALA A 197 7.48 24.69 12.87
CA ALA A 197 7.50 24.05 11.56
C ALA A 197 6.78 24.88 10.48
N ASP A 198 5.67 25.54 10.84
CA ASP A 198 4.92 26.44 9.95
C ASP A 198 5.76 27.67 9.57
N ALA A 199 6.47 28.28 10.53
CA ALA A 199 7.34 29.43 10.30
C ALA A 199 8.49 29.14 9.32
N TYR A 200 9.08 27.94 9.36
CA TYR A 200 10.15 27.50 8.46
C TYR A 200 9.65 26.75 7.22
N GLY A 201 8.34 26.56 7.06
CA GLY A 201 7.75 25.87 5.91
C GLY A 201 8.09 24.37 5.81
N HIS A 202 8.47 23.72 6.91
CA HIS A 202 8.87 22.31 6.90
C HIS A 202 7.63 21.39 6.97
N GLN A 203 7.22 20.88 5.81
CA GLN A 203 5.94 20.15 5.65
C GLN A 203 5.82 18.90 6.54
N GLU A 204 6.83 18.01 6.58
CA GLU A 204 6.71 16.76 7.35
C GLU A 204 6.55 17.01 8.86
N LEU A 205 7.43 17.81 9.46
CA LEU A 205 7.33 18.21 10.87
C LEU A 205 5.98 18.88 11.19
N ARG A 206 5.48 19.75 10.31
CA ARG A 206 4.17 20.41 10.46
C ARG A 206 3.03 19.39 10.44
N GLU A 207 2.99 18.50 9.45
CA GLU A 207 1.95 17.48 9.31
C GLU A 207 1.96 16.51 10.50
N ARG A 208 3.14 16.04 10.94
CA ARG A 208 3.26 15.13 12.09
C ARG A 208 2.83 15.78 13.40
N SER A 209 3.19 17.05 13.61
CA SER A 209 2.77 17.81 14.81
C SER A 209 1.26 18.08 14.78
N GLN A 210 0.71 18.41 13.61
CA GLN A 210 -0.73 18.59 13.44
C GLN A 210 -1.51 17.28 13.66
N ASP A 211 -1.00 16.14 13.19
CA ASP A 211 -1.56 14.81 13.44
C ASP A 211 -1.60 14.50 14.95
N TYR A 212 -0.52 14.81 15.66
CA TYR A 212 -0.43 14.66 17.10
C TYR A 212 -1.48 15.51 17.82
N ILE A 213 -1.56 16.81 17.48
CA ILE A 213 -2.56 17.73 18.05
C ILE A 213 -3.98 17.22 17.80
N ARG A 214 -4.28 16.70 16.60
CA ARG A 214 -5.62 16.17 16.27
C ARG A 214 -5.99 14.95 17.11
N LYS A 215 -5.03 14.05 17.35
CA LYS A 215 -5.23 12.81 18.13
C LYS A 215 -5.35 13.07 19.64
N LYS A 216 -4.57 13.99 20.19
CA LYS A 216 -4.54 14.34 21.63
C LYS A 216 -5.23 15.68 21.95
N PHE A 217 -6.14 16.12 21.09
CA PHE A 217 -6.75 17.45 21.13
C PHE A 217 -7.33 17.86 22.51
N LEU A 218 -7.98 16.93 23.22
CA LEU A 218 -8.56 17.21 24.54
C LEU A 218 -7.52 17.61 25.59
N CYS A 219 -6.31 17.05 25.53
CA CYS A 219 -5.20 17.44 26.41
C CYS A 219 -4.58 18.75 25.91
N VAL A 220 -4.31 18.81 24.61
CA VAL A 220 -3.62 19.95 23.97
C VAL A 220 -4.41 21.26 24.09
N SER A 221 -5.75 21.22 23.99
CA SER A 221 -6.62 22.40 24.12
C SER A 221 -6.59 23.06 25.51
N ARG A 222 -6.07 22.37 26.53
CA ARG A 222 -5.94 22.90 27.90
C ARG A 222 -4.63 23.64 28.12
N GLU A 223 -3.62 23.36 27.30
CA GLU A 223 -2.28 23.92 27.42
C GLU A 223 -2.21 25.41 27.07
N GLN A 224 -1.23 26.12 27.63
CA GLN A 224 -1.11 27.56 27.47
C GLN A 224 -0.74 27.96 26.03
N GLU A 225 0.07 27.15 25.34
CA GLU A 225 0.50 27.41 23.96
C GLU A 225 -0.69 27.45 22.98
N PHE A 226 -1.78 26.74 23.29
CA PHE A 226 -3.00 26.74 22.47
C PHE A 226 -3.61 28.13 22.35
N LEU A 227 -3.48 28.95 23.39
CA LEU A 227 -4.02 30.30 23.43
C LEU A 227 -3.22 31.28 22.54
N GLN A 228 -2.01 30.91 22.13
CA GLN A 228 -1.11 31.73 21.31
C GLN A 228 -1.27 31.49 19.80
N MET A 229 -2.02 30.47 19.39
CA MET A 229 -2.24 30.15 17.98
C MET A 229 -2.91 31.27 17.20
N THR A 230 -2.52 31.45 15.94
CA THR A 230 -3.21 32.38 15.03
C THR A 230 -4.57 31.82 14.59
N LYS A 231 -5.43 32.69 14.05
CA LYS A 231 -6.74 32.30 13.49
C LYS A 231 -6.58 31.20 12.43
N GLU A 232 -5.66 31.36 11.48
CA GLU A 232 -5.46 30.42 10.37
C GLU A 232 -5.01 29.05 10.87
N GLN A 233 -4.10 29.05 11.85
CA GLN A 233 -3.60 27.83 12.48
C GLN A 233 -4.72 27.12 13.24
N LEU A 234 -5.50 27.84 14.04
CA LEU A 234 -6.64 27.31 14.79
C LEU A 234 -7.68 26.67 13.86
N VAL A 235 -8.09 27.39 12.81
CA VAL A 235 -9.05 26.89 11.82
C VAL A 235 -8.52 25.64 11.12
N SER A 236 -7.23 25.61 10.79
CA SER A 236 -6.62 24.44 10.12
C SER A 236 -6.67 23.16 10.96
N ILE A 237 -6.70 23.29 12.29
CA ILE A 237 -6.79 22.16 13.22
C ILE A 237 -8.26 21.80 13.49
N LEU A 238 -9.10 22.79 13.80
CA LEU A 238 -10.48 22.57 14.24
C LEU A 238 -11.45 22.21 13.12
N ASN A 239 -11.20 22.65 11.88
CA ASN A 239 -12.04 22.32 10.71
C ASN A 239 -11.78 20.89 10.16
N ASN A 240 -11.13 20.03 10.95
CA ASN A 240 -10.78 18.68 10.52
C ASN A 240 -11.79 17.64 11.02
N ASP A 241 -12.16 16.69 10.14
CA ASP A 241 -13.04 15.55 10.47
C ASP A 241 -12.37 14.56 11.44
N ASP A 242 -11.04 14.46 11.40
CA ASP A 242 -10.25 13.50 12.19
C ASP A 242 -9.98 13.96 13.64
N LEU A 243 -10.60 15.04 14.08
CA LEU A 243 -10.40 15.59 15.43
C LEU A 243 -10.95 14.61 16.50
N ASN A 244 -10.10 14.23 17.46
CA ASN A 244 -10.46 13.29 18.51
C ASN A 244 -11.19 13.99 19.68
N VAL A 245 -12.49 14.24 19.50
CA VAL A 245 -13.38 14.81 20.53
C VAL A 245 -14.62 13.94 20.71
N GLU A 246 -15.06 13.76 21.96
CA GLU A 246 -16.25 12.97 22.29
C GLU A 246 -17.55 13.72 22.02
N LYS A 247 -17.51 15.05 22.12
CA LYS A 247 -18.64 15.95 21.93
C LYS A 247 -18.20 17.23 21.24
N GLU A 248 -19.11 17.83 20.47
CA GLU A 248 -18.85 19.10 19.78
C GLU A 248 -18.69 20.26 20.79
N GLU A 249 -19.25 20.09 21.99
CA GLU A 249 -19.11 20.97 23.15
C GLU A 249 -17.63 21.29 23.45
N HIS A 250 -16.73 20.30 23.36
CA HIS A 250 -15.31 20.50 23.62
C HIS A 250 -14.63 21.39 22.58
N VAL A 251 -15.10 21.35 21.33
CA VAL A 251 -14.60 22.26 20.28
C VAL A 251 -15.06 23.68 20.58
N TYR A 252 -16.33 23.86 20.96
CA TYR A 252 -16.87 25.15 21.39
C TYR A 252 -16.09 25.71 22.59
N GLU A 253 -15.91 24.92 23.66
CA GLU A 253 -15.17 25.32 24.87
C GLU A 253 -13.73 25.75 24.56
N SER A 254 -13.05 25.02 23.66
CA SER A 254 -11.69 25.36 23.25
C SER A 254 -11.62 26.71 22.53
N ILE A 255 -12.58 27.01 21.66
CA ILE A 255 -12.63 28.30 20.93
C ILE A 255 -12.95 29.44 21.90
N VAL A 256 -13.85 29.24 22.86
CA VAL A 256 -14.17 30.24 23.89
C VAL A 256 -12.93 30.55 24.73
N ARG A 257 -12.20 29.53 25.18
CA ARG A 257 -10.95 29.71 25.94
C ARG A 257 -9.90 30.49 25.14
N TRP A 258 -9.76 30.20 23.85
CA TRP A 258 -8.88 30.95 22.94
C TRP A 258 -9.36 32.40 22.78
N LEU A 259 -10.67 32.65 22.66
CA LEU A 259 -11.22 34.00 22.56
C LEU A 259 -10.98 34.83 23.83
N GLU A 260 -11.27 34.27 25.01
CA GLU A 260 -11.17 34.96 26.30
C GLU A 260 -9.75 35.47 26.60
N HIS A 261 -8.72 34.82 26.04
CA HIS A 261 -7.33 35.23 26.21
C HIS A 261 -7.00 36.56 25.51
N ASP A 262 -7.62 36.87 24.37
CA ASP A 262 -7.45 38.15 23.65
C ASP A 262 -8.76 38.56 22.97
N LEU A 263 -9.69 39.04 23.80
CA LEU A 263 -11.01 39.48 23.36
C LEU A 263 -10.93 40.61 22.32
N SER A 264 -10.09 41.62 22.56
CA SER A 264 -9.99 42.82 21.73
C SER A 264 -9.50 42.54 20.30
N GLY A 265 -8.54 41.63 20.13
CA GLY A 265 -8.00 41.29 18.82
C GLY A 265 -8.84 40.26 18.06
N ARG A 266 -9.53 39.36 18.76
CA ARG A 266 -10.15 38.16 18.17
C ARG A 266 -11.65 38.27 17.95
N GLU A 267 -12.33 39.26 18.54
CA GLU A 267 -13.78 39.49 18.36
C GLU A 267 -14.18 39.65 16.88
N THR A 268 -13.34 40.29 16.06
CA THR A 268 -13.58 40.49 14.63
C THR A 268 -13.54 39.18 13.82
N HIS A 269 -12.78 38.19 14.26
CA HIS A 269 -12.60 36.90 13.60
C HIS A 269 -13.60 35.84 14.05
N LEU A 270 -14.38 36.15 15.09
CA LEU A 270 -15.25 35.22 15.80
C LEU A 270 -16.30 34.56 14.91
N ALA A 271 -17.04 35.35 14.14
CA ALA A 271 -18.10 34.84 13.27
C ALA A 271 -17.56 33.84 12.24
N GLU A 272 -16.36 34.10 11.72
CA GLU A 272 -15.71 33.24 10.74
C GLU A 272 -15.23 31.93 11.36
N VAL A 273 -14.52 31.99 12.50
CA VAL A 273 -14.04 30.80 13.22
C VAL A 273 -15.20 29.92 13.66
N PHE A 274 -16.26 30.50 14.23
CA PHE A 274 -17.44 29.74 14.64
C PHE A 274 -18.15 29.07 13.47
N SER A 275 -18.32 29.79 12.34
CA SER A 275 -18.99 29.24 11.15
C SER A 275 -18.22 28.09 10.49
N GLN A 276 -16.89 28.14 10.51
CA GLN A 276 -16.04 27.14 9.88
C GLN A 276 -15.73 25.95 10.80
N CYS A 277 -15.64 26.18 12.11
CA CYS A 277 -15.13 25.17 13.03
C CYS A 277 -16.22 24.43 13.82
N ILE A 278 -17.40 25.00 14.09
CA ILE A 278 -18.42 24.35 14.94
C ILE A 278 -19.52 23.70 14.12
N ARG A 279 -19.76 22.41 14.36
CA ARG A 279 -20.82 21.62 13.71
C ARG A 279 -22.10 21.64 14.54
N LEU A 280 -22.88 22.71 14.36
CA LEU A 280 -24.15 22.92 15.08
C LEU A 280 -25.08 21.71 15.21
N PRO A 281 -25.30 20.88 14.18
CA PRO A 281 -26.22 19.74 14.30
C PRO A 281 -25.77 18.66 15.29
N LEU A 282 -24.52 18.73 15.77
CA LEU A 282 -23.92 17.77 16.69
C LEU A 282 -23.88 18.26 18.16
N LEU A 283 -24.32 19.49 18.42
CA LEU A 283 -24.46 20.01 19.79
C LEU A 283 -25.78 19.55 20.41
N ASP A 284 -25.76 19.21 21.69
CA ASP A 284 -26.97 18.83 22.42
C ASP A 284 -27.97 20.00 22.52
N GLU A 285 -29.27 19.73 22.41
CA GLU A 285 -30.32 20.75 22.43
C GLU A 285 -30.34 21.53 23.75
N ALA A 286 -30.03 20.86 24.86
CA ALA A 286 -29.89 21.50 26.17
C ALA A 286 -28.71 22.49 26.22
N PHE A 287 -27.65 22.22 25.45
CA PHE A 287 -26.47 23.07 25.37
C PHE A 287 -26.69 24.26 24.42
N LEU A 288 -27.38 24.05 23.29
CA LEU A 288 -27.72 25.11 22.34
C LEU A 288 -28.47 26.28 22.99
N ASN A 289 -29.34 26.00 23.97
CA ASN A 289 -30.07 27.02 24.72
C ASN A 289 -29.19 27.88 25.66
N ARG A 290 -27.96 27.44 25.94
CA ARG A 290 -27.00 28.17 26.79
C ARG A 290 -26.06 29.07 26.00
N ILE A 291 -26.04 28.96 24.67
CA ILE A 291 -25.14 29.73 23.80
C ILE A 291 -25.68 31.17 23.66
N PRO A 292 -24.86 32.23 23.86
CA PRO A 292 -25.35 33.61 23.79
C PRO A 292 -25.86 33.99 22.38
N ALA A 293 -26.89 34.84 22.33
CA ALA A 293 -27.61 35.21 21.10
C ALA A 293 -26.74 35.74 19.91
N PRO A 294 -25.64 36.49 20.12
CA PRO A 294 -24.76 36.92 19.02
C PRO A 294 -24.15 35.74 18.25
N PHE A 295 -23.82 34.66 18.96
CA PHE A 295 -23.26 33.44 18.36
C PHE A 295 -24.34 32.66 17.61
N ALA A 296 -25.56 32.60 18.16
CA ALA A 296 -26.69 31.90 17.52
C ALA A 296 -27.07 32.49 16.15
N CYS A 297 -26.92 33.80 15.94
CA CYS A 297 -27.21 34.47 14.66
C CYS A 297 -26.20 34.14 13.55
N ALA A 298 -24.89 34.09 13.86
CA ALA A 298 -23.86 33.68 12.89
C ALA A 298 -24.06 32.22 12.40
N LEU A 299 -24.58 31.39 13.30
CA LEU A 299 -24.80 29.96 13.18
C LEU A 299 -26.10 29.59 12.42
N ALA A 300 -27.06 30.52 12.29
CA ALA A 300 -28.35 30.26 11.62
C ALA A 300 -28.25 30.00 10.10
N SER A 301 -27.15 30.42 9.47
CA SER A 301 -26.93 30.29 8.01
C SER A 301 -26.66 28.85 7.55
N HIS A 302 -26.34 27.92 8.45
CA HIS A 302 -25.85 26.56 8.12
C HIS A 302 -26.70 25.40 8.69
N ARG A 303 -27.91 25.67 9.21
CA ARG A 303 -28.78 24.66 9.87
C ARG A 303 -29.21 23.45 9.01
N HIS A 304 -28.96 23.47 7.69
CA HIS A 304 -29.51 22.47 6.76
C HIS A 304 -28.48 21.54 6.09
N GLN A 305 -27.21 21.53 6.50
CA GLN A 305 -26.22 20.57 5.99
C GLN A 305 -26.02 19.37 6.93
N ARG A 306 -26.18 18.14 6.41
CA ARG A 306 -25.73 16.91 7.09
C ARG A 306 -24.20 16.91 7.13
N LEU A 307 -23.62 17.40 8.22
CA LEU A 307 -22.18 17.37 8.48
C LEU A 307 -21.78 16.03 9.12
N PRO A 308 -20.61 15.46 8.78
CA PRO A 308 -20.14 14.22 9.37
C PRO A 308 -19.83 14.39 10.87
N GLN A 309 -19.98 13.32 11.65
CA GLN A 309 -19.46 13.28 13.02
C GLN A 309 -17.93 13.30 12.99
N ARG A 310 -17.33 13.91 14.03
CA ARG A 310 -15.87 13.87 14.19
C ARG A 310 -15.41 12.48 14.59
N LEU A 311 -14.16 12.14 14.28
CA LEU A 311 -13.62 10.79 14.51
C LEU A 311 -13.88 10.31 15.94
N GLY A 312 -13.54 11.12 16.96
CA GLY A 312 -13.71 10.77 18.38
C GLY A 312 -15.15 10.39 18.77
N MET A 313 -16.16 11.00 18.14
CA MET A 313 -17.59 10.71 18.39
C MET A 313 -18.02 9.33 17.88
N THR A 314 -17.21 8.70 17.02
CA THR A 314 -17.50 7.39 16.45
C THR A 314 -16.87 6.24 17.24
N ALA A 315 -16.10 6.54 18.29
CA ALA A 315 -15.52 5.54 19.17
C ALA A 315 -16.61 4.88 20.04
N SER A 316 -16.47 3.58 20.29
CA SER A 316 -17.32 2.81 21.20
C SER A 316 -16.45 2.18 22.28
N GLU A 317 -16.90 2.20 23.54
CA GLU A 317 -16.26 1.44 24.62
C GLU A 317 -16.46 -0.06 24.37
N MET A 318 -15.35 -0.79 24.18
CA MET A 318 -15.36 -2.21 23.89
C MET A 318 -14.56 -3.00 24.90
N VAL A 319 -15.04 -4.20 25.22
CA VAL A 319 -14.30 -5.18 26.03
C VAL A 319 -13.32 -5.91 25.13
N ILE A 320 -12.03 -5.82 25.42
CA ILE A 320 -10.95 -6.49 24.68
C ILE A 320 -10.45 -7.68 25.51
N CYS A 321 -10.48 -8.88 24.95
CA CYS A 321 -10.03 -10.09 25.64
C CYS A 321 -8.72 -10.62 25.05
N PHE A 322 -7.62 -10.47 25.79
CA PHE A 322 -6.31 -10.99 25.39
C PHE A 322 -6.14 -12.43 25.90
N ASP A 323 -5.75 -13.35 25.02
CA ASP A 323 -5.50 -14.75 25.37
C ASP A 323 -4.01 -15.14 25.27
N ALA A 324 -3.56 -16.00 26.19
CA ALA A 324 -2.25 -16.60 26.18
C ALA A 324 -2.20 -17.70 25.10
N ALA A 325 -1.48 -17.43 24.01
CA ALA A 325 -1.40 -18.27 22.82
C ALA A 325 -1.34 -19.79 23.13
N HIS A 326 -2.35 -20.58 22.74
CA HIS A 326 -2.23 -22.04 22.81
C HIS A 326 -1.25 -22.58 21.74
N LYS A 327 -0.44 -23.57 22.13
CA LYS A 327 0.75 -24.12 21.44
C LYS A 327 0.54 -24.69 20.01
N HIS A 328 -0.64 -24.55 19.38
CA HIS A 328 -1.00 -25.35 18.18
C HIS A 328 -1.82 -24.64 17.07
N SER A 329 -1.95 -23.30 17.06
CA SER A 329 -2.68 -22.62 15.98
C SER A 329 -1.74 -21.82 15.08
N GLY A 330 -1.25 -22.44 14.00
CA GLY A 330 -0.52 -21.76 12.90
C GLY A 330 -1.37 -20.83 12.02
N LYS A 331 -2.42 -20.19 12.58
CA LYS A 331 -3.26 -19.18 11.91
C LYS A 331 -3.05 -17.84 12.60
N LYS A 332 -3.05 -16.74 11.82
CA LYS A 332 -3.08 -15.35 12.34
C LYS A 332 -4.16 -15.25 13.43
N GLN A 333 -3.76 -15.21 14.69
CA GLN A 333 -4.66 -15.08 15.83
C GLN A 333 -5.05 -13.61 15.98
N THR A 334 -6.35 -13.34 16.04
CA THR A 334 -6.91 -12.00 16.30
C THR A 334 -7.41 -11.91 17.73
N VAL A 335 -7.26 -10.75 18.38
CA VAL A 335 -7.79 -10.46 19.72
C VAL A 335 -9.28 -10.10 19.58
N PRO A 336 -10.22 -10.83 20.20
CA PRO A 336 -11.63 -10.48 20.13
C PRO A 336 -11.96 -9.22 20.94
N CYS A 337 -12.79 -8.36 20.36
CA CYS A 337 -13.35 -7.17 20.99
C CYS A 337 -14.89 -7.25 20.96
N LEU A 338 -15.54 -7.00 22.09
CA LEU A 338 -17.00 -6.97 22.21
C LEU A 338 -17.48 -5.53 22.34
N ASP A 339 -18.30 -5.11 21.39
CA ASP A 339 -19.13 -3.92 21.52
C ASP A 339 -20.46 -4.33 22.15
N THR A 340 -20.67 -3.94 23.42
CA THR A 340 -21.88 -4.26 24.17
C THR A 340 -23.09 -3.44 23.72
N ALA A 341 -22.87 -2.21 23.22
CA ALA A 341 -23.94 -1.35 22.72
C ALA A 341 -24.52 -1.89 21.40
N ALA A 342 -23.65 -2.36 20.50
CA ALA A 342 -24.08 -2.96 19.24
C ALA A 342 -24.36 -4.47 19.31
N GLY A 343 -23.96 -5.14 20.40
CA GLY A 343 -23.99 -6.60 20.53
C GLY A 343 -23.11 -7.32 19.50
N ARG A 344 -22.03 -6.67 19.05
CA ARG A 344 -21.19 -7.13 17.93
C ARG A 344 -19.79 -7.46 18.38
N VAL A 345 -19.22 -8.47 17.72
CA VAL A 345 -17.84 -8.90 17.94
C VAL A 345 -16.96 -8.45 16.80
N PHE A 346 -15.90 -7.75 17.18
CA PHE A 346 -14.84 -7.29 16.30
C PHE A 346 -13.54 -8.06 16.58
N LYS A 347 -12.61 -7.97 15.64
CA LYS A 347 -11.29 -8.59 15.72
C LYS A 347 -10.22 -7.51 15.64
N LEU A 348 -9.46 -7.36 16.72
CA LEU A 348 -8.27 -6.53 16.83
C LEU A 348 -7.02 -7.36 16.49
N CYS A 349 -6.00 -6.71 15.92
CA CYS A 349 -4.72 -7.37 15.67
C CYS A 349 -4.03 -7.71 16.99
N LYS A 350 -3.42 -8.90 17.09
CA LYS A 350 -2.65 -9.28 18.28
C LYS A 350 -1.36 -8.43 18.37
N PRO A 351 -0.90 -8.06 19.59
CA PRO A 351 0.44 -7.53 19.77
C PRO A 351 1.47 -8.53 19.18
N PRO A 352 2.58 -8.06 18.59
CA PRO A 352 3.62 -8.90 18.07
C PRO A 352 4.26 -9.70 19.20
N ASN A 353 4.94 -10.76 18.79
CA ASN A 353 5.79 -11.60 19.63
C ASN A 353 5.11 -12.58 20.59
N ASP A 354 3.88 -13.02 20.30
CA ASP A 354 3.24 -14.20 20.92
C ASP A 354 3.40 -14.26 22.46
N LEU A 355 3.42 -13.10 23.12
CA LEU A 355 3.65 -13.00 24.55
C LEU A 355 2.50 -13.66 25.31
N ARG A 356 2.86 -14.35 26.40
CA ARG A 356 1.91 -14.99 27.33
C ARG A 356 2.05 -14.34 28.69
N GLU A 357 0.93 -14.21 29.40
CA GLU A 357 0.89 -13.74 30.80
C GLU A 357 1.53 -12.34 30.97
N VAL A 358 1.14 -11.42 30.09
CA VAL A 358 1.49 -10.00 30.11
C VAL A 358 0.60 -9.22 31.08
N GLY A 359 1.14 -8.16 31.68
CA GLY A 359 0.32 -7.11 32.30
C GLY A 359 -0.23 -6.18 31.22
N ILE A 360 -1.52 -5.87 31.26
CA ILE A 360 -2.18 -4.96 30.30
C ILE A 360 -2.89 -3.88 31.10
N LEU A 361 -2.76 -2.64 30.67
CA LEU A 361 -3.42 -1.48 31.25
C LEU A 361 -3.92 -0.56 30.15
N VAL A 362 -5.08 0.04 30.34
CA VAL A 362 -5.56 1.14 29.51
C VAL A 362 -5.40 2.42 30.33
N SER A 363 -4.67 3.40 29.81
CA SER A 363 -4.52 4.69 30.50
C SER A 363 -5.81 5.51 30.44
N PRO A 364 -5.93 6.55 31.28
CA PRO A 364 -7.01 7.54 31.15
C PRO A 364 -7.08 8.20 29.76
N GLU A 365 -5.98 8.23 29.02
CA GLU A 365 -5.89 8.75 27.65
C GLU A 365 -6.25 7.72 26.57
N ASN A 366 -6.75 6.54 26.98
CA ASN A 366 -7.15 5.44 26.10
C ASN A 366 -6.00 4.77 25.32
N ASP A 367 -4.77 4.87 25.83
CA ASP A 367 -3.62 4.11 25.33
C ASP A 367 -3.53 2.73 26.02
N ILE A 368 -3.23 1.67 25.27
CA ILE A 368 -3.22 0.28 25.78
C ILE A 368 -1.79 -0.20 26.09
N TYR A 369 -1.28 0.09 27.28
CA TYR A 369 0.02 -0.35 27.80
C TYR A 369 0.06 -1.88 27.97
N ILE A 370 1.12 -2.54 27.48
CA ILE A 370 1.33 -3.99 27.60
C ILE A 370 2.76 -4.22 28.06
N ALA A 371 2.95 -4.74 29.28
CA ALA A 371 4.29 -5.01 29.83
C ALA A 371 4.50 -6.43 30.33
N GLY A 372 5.76 -6.85 30.31
CA GLY A 372 6.19 -8.18 30.73
C GLY A 372 5.86 -9.29 29.73
N GLY A 373 5.61 -10.49 30.26
CA GLY A 373 5.30 -11.71 29.53
C GLY A 373 6.51 -12.58 29.18
N TYR A 374 6.25 -13.84 28.82
CA TYR A 374 7.29 -14.82 28.48
C TYR A 374 7.12 -15.47 27.10
N ARG A 375 8.22 -15.45 26.35
CA ARG A 375 8.56 -16.19 25.13
C ARG A 375 8.66 -17.71 25.34
N PRO A 376 7.82 -18.64 24.82
CA PRO A 376 8.09 -20.08 24.93
C PRO A 376 9.38 -20.59 24.26
N SER A 377 10.23 -19.69 23.72
CA SER A 377 11.48 -19.98 23.04
C SER A 377 12.50 -18.84 23.29
N ASN A 378 13.61 -19.16 23.97
CA ASN A 378 14.86 -18.38 24.19
C ASN A 378 14.95 -16.98 23.57
N SER A 379 14.19 -16.01 24.04
CA SER A 379 14.41 -14.62 23.66
C SER A 379 13.84 -13.68 24.69
N GLU A 380 14.73 -12.82 25.15
CA GLU A 380 14.59 -11.84 26.20
C GLU A 380 13.47 -10.81 25.89
N VAL A 381 12.55 -10.65 26.86
CA VAL A 381 12.26 -9.38 27.55
C VAL A 381 11.39 -8.26 26.91
N SER A 382 10.24 -8.04 27.59
CA SER A 382 9.37 -6.86 27.92
C SER A 382 9.08 -5.69 26.94
N ILE A 383 7.85 -5.15 27.03
CA ILE A 383 7.18 -4.20 26.11
C ILE A 383 6.52 -3.08 26.94
N ASP A 384 6.33 -1.91 26.34
CA ASP A 384 5.29 -0.95 26.74
C ASP A 384 4.71 -0.22 25.51
N HIS A 385 3.50 0.36 25.61
CA HIS A 385 2.76 0.89 24.45
C HIS A 385 2.29 2.35 24.62
N ARG A 386 2.40 3.13 23.53
CA ARG A 386 1.58 4.32 23.24
C ARG A 386 0.82 4.12 21.94
N ALA A 387 -0.45 4.53 21.87
CA ALA A 387 -1.36 4.16 20.79
C ALA A 387 -1.12 4.87 19.45
N GLU A 388 -0.05 5.65 19.29
CA GLU A 388 0.03 6.63 18.22
C GLU A 388 0.99 6.34 17.07
N SER A 389 1.89 5.36 17.20
CA SER A 389 2.88 5.03 16.17
C SER A 389 3.02 3.52 16.02
N ASP A 390 2.73 3.00 14.83
CA ASP A 390 2.78 1.58 14.40
C ASP A 390 4.19 0.91 14.49
N PHE A 391 5.08 1.35 15.39
CA PHE A 391 6.45 0.85 15.58
C PHE A 391 6.70 0.33 17.01
N TRP A 392 7.46 -0.75 17.09
CA TRP A 392 7.83 -1.47 18.32
C TRP A 392 9.31 -1.16 18.67
N GLN A 393 9.62 -0.67 19.88
CA GLN A 393 10.98 -0.51 20.40
C GLN A 393 11.12 -1.13 21.80
N TYR A 394 12.33 -1.62 22.15
CA TYR A 394 12.58 -2.66 23.17
C TYR A 394 13.61 -2.24 24.25
N GLU A 395 13.28 -2.26 25.55
CA GLU A 395 14.27 -2.25 26.67
C GLU A 395 13.75 -2.92 27.99
N HIS A 396 14.57 -3.81 28.59
CA HIS A 396 14.63 -4.35 29.98
C HIS A 396 13.60 -5.35 30.60
N ALA A 397 14.10 -6.23 31.51
CA ALA A 397 13.84 -7.67 31.84
C ALA A 397 12.40 -8.30 31.90
N ALA A 398 12.30 -9.62 31.65
CA ALA A 398 11.08 -10.40 31.34
C ALA A 398 10.33 -10.81 32.61
N ARG A 399 9.46 -9.93 33.11
CA ARG A 399 8.57 -10.18 34.25
C ARG A 399 7.28 -10.86 33.79
N ILE A 400 6.86 -11.95 34.42
CA ILE A 400 5.64 -12.70 34.06
C ILE A 400 4.56 -12.46 35.11
N GLY A 401 3.31 -12.22 34.69
CA GLY A 401 2.18 -12.09 35.60
C GLY A 401 2.28 -10.88 36.54
N CYS A 402 2.94 -9.81 36.11
CA CYS A 402 2.93 -8.52 36.81
C CYS A 402 1.58 -7.81 36.63
N ARG A 403 1.23 -6.96 37.59
CA ARG A 403 0.07 -6.08 37.48
C ARG A 403 0.53 -4.66 37.16
N LEU A 404 -0.04 -4.08 36.10
CA LEU A 404 0.19 -2.69 35.72
C LEU A 404 -0.87 -1.79 36.33
N VAL A 405 -0.46 -0.64 36.86
CA VAL A 405 -1.34 0.40 37.42
C VAL A 405 -0.85 1.77 36.98
N HIS A 406 -1.77 2.63 36.54
CA HIS A 406 -1.46 4.04 36.26
C HIS A 406 -1.80 4.86 37.50
N CYS A 407 -0.86 5.67 37.99
CA CYS A 407 -1.06 6.54 39.14
C CYS A 407 -0.21 7.80 38.97
N CYS A 408 -0.74 8.98 39.31
CA CYS A 408 0.01 10.25 39.25
C CYS A 408 0.70 10.54 37.88
N GLY A 409 0.11 10.11 36.76
CA GLY A 409 0.69 10.30 35.42
C GLY A 409 1.85 9.38 35.07
N LYS A 410 2.16 8.38 35.92
CA LYS A 410 3.21 7.39 35.71
C LYS A 410 2.63 5.98 35.72
N LEU A 411 3.34 5.05 35.09
CA LEU A 411 2.95 3.64 35.03
C LEU A 411 3.76 2.84 36.05
N TYR A 412 3.10 2.02 36.86
CA TYR A 412 3.73 1.19 37.88
C TYR A 412 3.56 -0.29 37.54
N ALA A 413 4.67 -1.03 37.53
CA ALA A 413 4.70 -2.48 37.40
C ALA A 413 4.93 -3.14 38.77
N LEU A 414 3.93 -3.86 39.27
CA LEU A 414 3.91 -4.46 40.60
C LEU A 414 4.13 -5.98 40.53
N GLY A 415 5.06 -6.51 41.32
CA GLY A 415 5.23 -7.94 41.59
C GLY A 415 5.39 -8.84 40.35
N GLY A 416 4.89 -10.07 40.38
CA GLY A 416 5.05 -11.05 39.30
C GLY A 416 6.20 -12.02 39.55
N ARG A 417 6.66 -12.73 38.51
CA ARG A 417 7.70 -13.76 38.62
C ARG A 417 8.76 -13.64 37.53
N VAL A 418 9.98 -14.12 37.80
CA VAL A 418 11.07 -14.23 36.83
C VAL A 418 11.52 -15.69 36.74
N TYR A 419 11.92 -16.14 35.55
CA TYR A 419 12.61 -17.43 35.39
C TYR A 419 14.12 -17.22 35.51
N GLU A 420 14.66 -17.39 36.71
CA GLU A 420 16.11 -17.49 36.96
C GLU A 420 16.40 -18.79 37.72
N GLY A 421 17.24 -19.66 37.13
CA GLY A 421 17.65 -20.95 37.71
C GLY A 421 16.57 -22.05 37.72
N ASP A 422 16.72 -23.03 38.62
CA ASP A 422 15.84 -24.21 38.79
C ASP A 422 14.50 -23.92 39.52
N GLY A 423 14.12 -22.65 39.73
CA GLY A 423 12.98 -22.28 40.57
C GLY A 423 12.08 -21.15 40.03
N ARG A 424 10.81 -21.17 40.43
CA ARG A 424 9.82 -20.11 40.21
C ARG A 424 9.85 -19.14 41.40
N ASN A 425 10.36 -17.93 41.23
CA ASN A 425 10.46 -16.94 42.32
C ASN A 425 9.50 -15.77 42.12
N ALA A 426 8.67 -15.49 43.13
CA ALA A 426 7.81 -14.31 43.17
C ALA A 426 8.62 -13.06 43.54
N LEU A 427 8.25 -11.91 42.97
CA LEU A 427 8.94 -10.63 43.15
C LEU A 427 8.23 -9.73 44.15
N LYS A 428 9.02 -8.98 44.92
CA LYS A 428 8.58 -7.82 45.71
C LYS A 428 8.84 -6.48 45.01
N SER A 429 9.60 -6.46 43.92
CA SER A 429 10.04 -5.24 43.26
C SER A 429 8.88 -4.51 42.59
N VAL A 430 8.95 -3.19 42.64
CA VAL A 430 8.01 -2.26 42.00
C VAL A 430 8.82 -1.31 41.15
N GLU A 431 8.41 -1.14 39.89
CA GLU A 431 9.08 -0.30 38.92
C GLU A 431 8.11 0.76 38.41
N CYS A 432 8.57 1.99 38.24
CA CYS A 432 7.82 3.15 37.80
C CYS A 432 8.37 3.61 36.44
N TYR A 433 7.54 3.63 35.42
CA TYR A 433 7.83 4.15 34.09
C TYR A 433 7.36 5.59 33.96
N ASP A 434 8.28 6.45 33.53
CA ASP A 434 8.00 7.81 33.13
C ASP A 434 7.94 7.91 31.60
N ALA A 435 6.79 8.31 31.07
CA ALA A 435 6.58 8.47 29.65
C ALA A 435 7.40 9.65 29.06
N ARG A 436 7.80 10.64 29.86
CA ARG A 436 8.57 11.78 29.32
C ARG A 436 10.01 11.38 29.03
N ASP A 437 10.61 10.72 30.00
CA ASP A 437 12.02 10.29 29.94
C ASP A 437 12.19 8.94 29.23
N ASN A 438 11.09 8.24 28.97
CA ASN A 438 11.07 6.89 28.43
C ASN A 438 11.95 5.93 29.25
N CYS A 439 11.90 6.04 30.57
CA CYS A 439 12.77 5.29 31.47
C CYS A 439 11.97 4.62 32.59
N TRP A 440 12.41 3.42 32.98
CA TRP A 440 11.90 2.70 34.14
C TRP A 440 12.81 2.96 35.35
N THR A 441 12.22 3.28 36.50
CA THR A 441 12.91 3.55 37.75
C THR A 441 12.40 2.63 38.86
N ALA A 442 13.30 2.07 39.67
CA ALA A 442 12.88 1.25 40.80
C ALA A 442 12.36 2.13 41.95
N VAL A 443 11.22 1.74 42.53
CA VAL A 443 10.60 2.41 43.71
C VAL A 443 10.53 1.44 44.89
N SER A 444 10.00 1.89 46.04
CA SER A 444 9.97 1.08 47.26
C SER A 444 9.26 -0.28 47.06
N PRO A 445 9.93 -1.41 47.38
CA PRO A 445 9.39 -2.73 47.12
C PRO A 445 8.21 -3.06 48.04
N MET A 446 7.32 -3.93 47.56
CA MET A 446 6.19 -4.44 48.35
C MET A 446 6.67 -5.16 49.62
N PRO A 447 5.92 -5.11 50.73
CA PRO A 447 6.26 -5.82 51.97
C PRO A 447 6.35 -7.34 51.80
N VAL A 448 5.60 -7.91 50.85
CA VAL A 448 5.53 -9.35 50.56
C VAL A 448 5.67 -9.57 49.06
N ALA A 449 6.37 -10.63 48.66
CA ALA A 449 6.47 -11.03 47.26
C ALA A 449 5.14 -11.64 46.77
N MET A 450 4.61 -11.13 45.65
CA MET A 450 3.26 -11.45 45.18
C MET A 450 3.22 -11.75 43.67
N GLU A 451 2.49 -12.78 43.28
CA GLU A 451 2.17 -13.11 41.87
C GLU A 451 0.66 -13.22 41.68
N PHE A 452 0.12 -12.82 40.52
CA PHE A 452 -1.33 -12.84 40.24
C PHE A 452 -2.20 -12.10 41.28
N HIS A 453 -1.66 -11.04 41.90
CA HIS A 453 -2.38 -10.15 42.81
C HIS A 453 -3.30 -9.19 42.04
N SER A 454 -4.30 -8.62 42.73
CA SER A 454 -5.12 -7.54 42.18
C SER A 454 -4.55 -6.20 42.64
N ALA A 455 -4.47 -5.23 41.74
CA ALA A 455 -4.08 -3.87 42.07
C ALA A 455 -4.96 -2.84 41.35
N VAL A 456 -5.26 -1.75 42.05
CA VAL A 456 -6.13 -0.67 41.57
C VAL A 456 -5.62 0.68 42.09
N GLU A 457 -5.81 1.74 41.31
CA GLU A 457 -5.57 3.12 41.73
C GLU A 457 -6.85 3.73 42.32
N TYR A 458 -6.71 4.48 43.40
CA TYR A 458 -7.76 5.34 43.93
C TYR A 458 -7.17 6.53 44.70
N LYS A 459 -7.61 7.75 44.33
CA LYS A 459 -7.17 9.01 44.95
C LYS A 459 -5.64 9.13 45.03
N ASP A 460 -4.96 8.93 43.91
CA ASP A 460 -3.49 9.03 43.78
C ASP A 460 -2.71 8.00 44.63
N ARG A 461 -3.34 6.88 44.98
CA ARG A 461 -2.73 5.78 45.74
C ARG A 461 -3.00 4.45 45.08
N ILE A 462 -2.04 3.53 45.23
CA ILE A 462 -2.13 2.19 44.65
C ILE A 462 -2.49 1.20 45.75
N TYR A 463 -3.59 0.47 45.59
CA TYR A 463 -4.04 -0.57 46.51
C TYR A 463 -3.74 -1.94 45.93
N VAL A 464 -3.17 -2.85 46.72
CA VAL A 464 -2.79 -4.21 46.32
C VAL A 464 -3.43 -5.23 47.25
N LEU A 465 -4.11 -6.22 46.67
CA LEU A 465 -4.81 -7.28 47.40
C LEU A 465 -4.42 -8.66 46.87
N GLN A 466 -4.02 -9.55 47.78
CA GLN A 466 -3.83 -10.98 47.50
C GLN A 466 -4.12 -11.83 48.74
N GLY A 467 -5.22 -12.58 48.71
CA GLY A 467 -5.62 -13.45 49.83
C GLY A 467 -5.88 -12.63 51.10
N GLU A 468 -5.10 -12.88 52.15
CA GLU A 468 -5.19 -12.18 53.44
C GLU A 468 -4.37 -10.88 53.50
N TYR A 469 -3.55 -10.61 52.49
CA TYR A 469 -2.69 -9.43 52.43
C TYR A 469 -3.39 -8.28 51.69
N PHE A 470 -3.57 -7.15 52.39
CA PHE A 470 -4.13 -5.92 51.82
C PHE A 470 -3.22 -4.73 52.15
N PHE A 471 -2.67 -4.11 51.11
CA PHE A 471 -1.71 -3.01 51.23
C PHE A 471 -2.14 -1.78 50.42
N TYR A 472 -1.70 -0.60 50.82
CA TYR A 472 -1.68 0.58 49.94
C TYR A 472 -0.28 1.18 49.84
N PHE A 473 0.02 1.79 48.69
CA PHE A 473 1.24 2.50 48.36
C PHE A 473 0.90 3.95 48.02
N ASP A 474 1.64 4.88 48.62
CA ASP A 474 1.54 6.31 48.32
C ASP A 474 2.75 6.72 47.47
N PRO A 475 2.58 6.95 46.16
CA PRO A 475 3.69 7.25 45.26
C PRO A 475 4.39 8.59 45.54
N ARG A 476 3.73 9.53 46.23
CA ARG A 476 4.33 10.84 46.55
C ARG A 476 5.34 10.75 47.69
N LYS A 477 5.14 9.79 48.59
CA LYS A 477 5.96 9.57 49.78
C LYS A 477 6.80 8.29 49.69
N ASP A 478 6.63 7.52 48.61
CA ASP A 478 7.30 6.24 48.35
C ASP A 478 7.23 5.26 49.55
N TYR A 479 6.03 5.05 50.12
CA TYR A 479 5.85 4.15 51.27
C TYR A 479 4.64 3.23 51.15
N TRP A 480 4.74 2.07 51.80
CA TRP A 480 3.70 1.04 51.90
C TRP A 480 3.05 1.03 53.29
N SER A 481 1.78 0.63 53.36
CA SER A 481 1.04 0.49 54.62
C SER A 481 0.01 -0.63 54.57
N HIS A 482 -0.30 -1.20 55.72
CA HIS A 482 -1.17 -2.37 55.89
C HIS A 482 -2.63 -1.97 56.16
N LEU A 483 -3.58 -2.70 55.58
CA LEU A 483 -5.03 -2.56 55.78
C LEU A 483 -5.62 -3.85 56.40
N PRO A 484 -6.83 -3.81 57.01
CA PRO A 484 -7.41 -4.99 57.66
C PRO A 484 -7.56 -6.21 56.73
N SER A 485 -7.25 -7.41 57.24
CA SER A 485 -7.28 -8.67 56.50
C SER A 485 -8.70 -9.22 56.29
N MET A 486 -8.93 -9.99 55.22
CA MET A 486 -10.19 -10.65 54.88
C MET A 486 -10.33 -12.06 55.51
N CYS A 487 -11.56 -12.49 55.78
CA CYS A 487 -11.89 -13.90 56.04
C CYS A 487 -12.18 -14.65 54.73
N ARG A 488 -11.55 -15.81 54.51
CA ARG A 488 -11.74 -16.64 53.30
C ARG A 488 -13.15 -17.21 53.22
N THR A 489 -14.05 -16.59 52.47
CA THR A 489 -15.34 -17.19 52.06
C THR A 489 -15.71 -16.80 50.62
N PHE A 490 -16.56 -17.61 49.97
CA PHE A 490 -17.00 -17.45 48.58
C PHE A 490 -18.07 -16.35 48.41
N THR A 491 -17.95 -15.23 49.11
CA THR A 491 -18.93 -14.14 49.18
C THR A 491 -18.45 -12.91 48.40
N VAL A 492 -19.38 -12.11 47.87
CA VAL A 492 -19.06 -10.79 47.29
C VAL A 492 -19.09 -9.76 48.40
N GLU A 493 -17.93 -9.17 48.71
CA GLU A 493 -17.79 -8.15 49.74
C GLU A 493 -17.30 -6.82 49.14
N VAL A 494 -17.88 -5.71 49.59
CA VAL A 494 -17.53 -4.35 49.19
C VAL A 494 -16.91 -3.63 50.38
N TYR A 495 -15.70 -3.12 50.18
CA TYR A 495 -15.01 -2.29 51.16
C TYR A 495 -15.32 -0.82 50.93
N ASP A 496 -15.95 -0.19 51.91
CA ASP A 496 -16.15 1.25 51.94
C ASP A 496 -14.90 1.89 52.54
N ILE A 497 -14.14 2.63 51.72
CA ILE A 497 -12.89 3.27 52.12
C ILE A 497 -13.14 4.43 53.09
N GLU A 498 -14.27 5.13 52.98
CA GLU A 498 -14.60 6.27 53.84
C GLU A 498 -15.03 5.80 55.23
N LYS A 499 -15.78 4.68 55.27
CA LYS A 499 -16.20 4.05 56.52
C LYS A 499 -15.20 3.04 57.07
N ASN A 500 -14.17 2.69 56.31
CA ASN A 500 -13.18 1.65 56.64
C ASN A 500 -13.85 0.33 57.09
N SER A 501 -14.87 -0.13 56.36
CA SER A 501 -15.69 -1.27 56.75
C SER A 501 -16.09 -2.14 55.56
N TRP A 502 -16.17 -3.45 55.76
CA TRP A 502 -16.66 -4.41 54.76
C TRP A 502 -18.17 -4.59 54.86
N SER A 503 -18.84 -4.68 53.71
CA SER A 503 -20.28 -4.98 53.60
C SER A 503 -20.51 -6.11 52.60
N ARG A 504 -21.49 -6.98 52.88
CA ARG A 504 -21.81 -8.11 52.00
C ARG A 504 -22.83 -7.71 50.93
N LYS A 505 -22.59 -8.17 49.70
CA LYS A 505 -23.44 -7.98 48.52
C LYS A 505 -23.91 -9.33 47.95
N ARG A 506 -24.80 -9.30 46.95
CA ARG A 506 -25.33 -10.53 46.32
C ARG A 506 -24.22 -11.39 45.70
N ASP A 507 -24.27 -12.69 45.98
CA ASP A 507 -23.31 -13.68 45.51
C ASP A 507 -23.32 -13.83 43.97
N LEU A 508 -22.24 -14.39 43.42
CA LEU A 508 -22.00 -14.47 41.96
C LEU A 508 -23.00 -15.41 41.25
N PRO A 509 -23.38 -15.13 39.98
CA PRO A 509 -24.49 -15.80 39.29
C PRO A 509 -24.11 -17.14 38.61
N PHE A 510 -23.42 -18.05 39.31
CA PHE A 510 -23.04 -19.37 38.77
C PHE A 510 -22.95 -20.47 39.84
N ASP A 511 -23.11 -21.73 39.40
CA ASP A 511 -23.09 -22.91 40.26
C ASP A 511 -21.65 -23.32 40.64
N GLN A 512 -21.43 -23.64 41.92
CA GLN A 512 -20.13 -23.94 42.53
C GLN A 512 -19.41 -25.11 41.85
N ALA A 513 -20.15 -26.01 41.19
CA ALA A 513 -19.60 -27.18 40.50
C ALA A 513 -18.80 -26.88 39.21
N THR A 514 -18.86 -25.66 38.66
CA THR A 514 -18.42 -25.39 37.27
C THR A 514 -17.00 -24.85 37.08
N SER A 515 -16.22 -24.62 38.16
CA SER A 515 -14.85 -24.05 38.13
C SER A 515 -14.66 -22.91 37.10
N PRO A 516 -15.46 -21.82 37.16
CA PRO A 516 -15.39 -20.76 36.16
C PRO A 516 -14.17 -19.85 36.34
N TYR A 517 -13.70 -19.26 35.25
CA TYR A 517 -12.66 -18.23 35.23
C TYR A 517 -13.33 -16.86 35.07
N ILE A 518 -12.98 -15.90 35.93
CA ILE A 518 -13.75 -14.67 36.11
C ILE A 518 -12.84 -13.43 36.03
N LYS A 519 -13.33 -12.38 35.37
CA LYS A 519 -12.70 -11.05 35.35
C LYS A 519 -13.74 -9.96 35.59
N ALA A 520 -13.48 -9.11 36.58
CA ALA A 520 -14.28 -7.91 36.84
C ALA A 520 -13.74 -6.73 36.02
N MET A 521 -14.64 -5.89 35.49
CA MET A 521 -14.30 -4.70 34.71
C MET A 521 -15.34 -3.60 34.90
N LEU A 522 -14.94 -2.35 34.70
CA LEU A 522 -15.85 -1.21 34.63
C LEU A 522 -16.13 -0.90 33.16
N LEU A 523 -17.39 -0.89 32.77
CA LEU A 523 -17.82 -0.58 31.41
C LEU A 523 -19.00 0.39 31.50
N GLN A 524 -18.91 1.54 30.82
CA GLN A 524 -19.92 2.60 30.89
C GLN A 524 -20.28 3.02 32.32
N GLY A 525 -19.27 3.03 33.22
CA GLY A 525 -19.45 3.40 34.63
C GLY A 525 -20.17 2.36 35.50
N LYS A 526 -20.49 1.16 34.99
CA LYS A 526 -21.13 0.08 35.76
C LYS A 526 -20.21 -1.12 35.90
N LEU A 527 -20.33 -1.82 37.04
CA LEU A 527 -19.57 -3.05 37.30
C LEU A 527 -20.07 -4.20 36.43
N HIS A 528 -19.15 -4.81 35.69
CA HIS A 528 -19.41 -5.96 34.83
C HIS A 528 -18.50 -7.14 35.19
N LEU A 529 -19.03 -8.34 35.04
CA LEU A 529 -18.36 -9.60 35.32
C LEU A 529 -18.32 -10.47 34.06
N PHE A 530 -17.11 -10.73 33.57
CA PHE A 530 -16.88 -11.65 32.46
C PHE A 530 -16.59 -13.04 33.01
N VAL A 531 -17.43 -14.01 32.67
CA VAL A 531 -17.39 -15.38 33.20
C VAL A 531 -17.16 -16.36 32.05
N ARG A 532 -16.10 -17.17 32.16
CA ARG A 532 -15.84 -18.31 31.28
C ARG A 532 -16.09 -19.61 32.05
N ALA A 533 -17.14 -20.34 31.66
CA ALA A 533 -17.52 -21.61 32.26
C ALA A 533 -17.34 -22.77 31.27
N THR A 534 -16.93 -23.94 31.78
CA THR A 534 -16.92 -25.19 31.01
C THR A 534 -18.18 -25.96 31.32
N GLN A 535 -19.12 -26.02 30.37
CA GLN A 535 -20.32 -26.84 30.51
C GLN A 535 -20.06 -28.25 29.96
N VAL A 536 -20.40 -29.27 30.74
CA VAL A 536 -20.38 -30.67 30.30
C VAL A 536 -21.82 -31.07 29.99
N MET A 537 -22.15 -31.31 28.72
CA MET A 537 -23.44 -31.86 28.32
C MET A 537 -23.28 -33.35 27.99
N VAL A 538 -24.20 -34.19 28.51
CA VAL A 538 -24.25 -35.61 28.18
C VAL A 538 -25.36 -35.83 27.16
N GLU A 539 -24.99 -35.98 25.89
CA GLU A 539 -25.92 -36.41 24.84
C GLU A 539 -25.57 -37.84 24.44
N LYS A 540 -26.53 -38.77 24.53
CA LYS A 540 -26.40 -40.16 24.04
C LYS A 540 -25.12 -40.87 24.52
N HIS A 541 -24.82 -40.80 25.82
CA HIS A 541 -23.62 -41.40 26.44
C HIS A 541 -22.28 -40.84 25.95
N VAL A 542 -22.25 -39.66 25.32
CA VAL A 542 -21.03 -38.94 24.95
C VAL A 542 -20.93 -37.66 25.77
N PHE A 543 -19.86 -37.51 26.55
CA PHE A 543 -19.53 -36.27 27.24
C PHE A 543 -19.07 -35.23 26.21
N ARG A 544 -19.88 -34.20 25.97
CA ARG A 544 -19.50 -33.02 25.18
C ARG A 544 -19.18 -31.87 26.12
N THR A 545 -17.94 -31.38 26.08
CA THR A 545 -17.55 -30.16 26.78
C THR A 545 -17.73 -28.96 25.85
N SER A 546 -18.57 -28.00 26.24
CA SER A 546 -18.68 -26.71 25.56
C SER A 546 -18.13 -25.61 26.46
N ARG A 547 -17.35 -24.69 25.89
CA ARG A 547 -16.86 -23.48 26.57
C ARG A 547 -17.82 -22.35 26.26
N LYS A 548 -18.39 -21.74 27.30
CA LYS A 548 -19.28 -20.58 27.15
C LYS A 548 -18.71 -19.37 27.87
N ASN A 549 -18.79 -18.22 27.21
CA ASN A 549 -18.45 -16.93 27.80
C ASN A 549 -19.74 -16.13 28.00
N SER A 550 -19.89 -15.55 29.19
CA SER A 550 -21.04 -14.73 29.55
C SER A 550 -20.58 -13.43 30.22
N LEU A 551 -21.29 -12.35 29.93
CA LEU A 551 -21.10 -11.04 30.56
C LEU A 551 -22.31 -10.74 31.44
N TYR A 552 -22.06 -10.47 32.71
CA TYR A 552 -23.06 -10.02 33.67
C TYR A 552 -22.81 -8.56 34.04
N GLN A 553 -23.87 -7.79 34.22
CA GLN A 553 -23.84 -6.43 34.74
C GLN A 553 -24.43 -6.45 36.14
N TYR A 554 -23.78 -5.73 37.07
CA TYR A 554 -24.30 -5.51 38.40
C TYR A 554 -25.23 -4.29 38.42
N ASP A 555 -26.36 -4.44 39.08
CA ASP A 555 -27.28 -3.36 39.40
C ASP A 555 -27.13 -3.00 40.87
N ASP A 556 -26.57 -1.81 41.15
CA ASP A 556 -26.33 -1.34 42.50
C ASP A 556 -27.64 -1.02 43.27
N GLU A 557 -28.69 -0.59 42.56
CA GLU A 557 -29.97 -0.25 43.17
C GLU A 557 -30.78 -1.50 43.52
N ALA A 558 -30.81 -2.49 42.62
CA ALA A 558 -31.54 -3.75 42.81
C ALA A 558 -30.74 -4.84 43.55
N ASP A 559 -29.46 -4.56 43.86
CA ASP A 559 -28.49 -5.51 44.40
C ASP A 559 -28.42 -6.82 43.59
N ALA A 560 -28.49 -6.74 42.26
CA ALA A 560 -28.77 -7.88 41.39
C ALA A 560 -27.81 -8.03 40.22
N TRP A 561 -27.44 -9.28 39.90
CA TRP A 561 -26.69 -9.61 38.68
C TRP A 561 -27.65 -9.87 37.52
N THR A 562 -27.46 -9.16 36.41
CA THR A 562 -28.22 -9.36 35.16
C THR A 562 -27.29 -9.86 34.07
N LYS A 563 -27.70 -10.89 33.31
CA LYS A 563 -26.89 -11.38 32.18
C LYS A 563 -27.16 -10.48 30.96
N VAL A 564 -26.13 -9.79 30.48
CA VAL A 564 -26.24 -8.83 29.36
C VAL A 564 -25.82 -9.45 28.03
N TYR A 565 -24.91 -10.43 28.05
CA TYR A 565 -24.44 -11.07 26.82
C TYR A 565 -24.00 -12.52 27.05
N GLU A 566 -24.26 -13.39 26.06
CA GLU A 566 -23.78 -14.78 26.03
C GLU A 566 -23.26 -15.11 24.62
N THR A 567 -22.04 -15.63 24.52
CA THR A 567 -21.42 -15.91 23.21
C THR A 567 -22.09 -17.10 22.49
N PRO A 568 -22.35 -17.00 21.18
CA PRO A 568 -22.66 -18.17 20.34
C PRO A 568 -21.51 -19.19 20.34
N ASP A 569 -21.82 -20.48 20.16
CA ASP A 569 -20.82 -21.56 20.17
C ASP A 569 -19.64 -21.26 19.22
N ARG A 570 -18.40 -21.35 19.76
CA ARG A 570 -17.11 -21.21 19.05
C ARG A 570 -16.70 -19.82 18.57
N LEU A 571 -17.35 -18.73 18.99
CA LEU A 571 -16.94 -17.38 18.55
C LEU A 571 -15.58 -16.95 19.17
N TRP A 572 -15.34 -17.27 20.45
CA TRP A 572 -14.06 -17.01 21.16
C TRP A 572 -13.57 -18.28 21.88
N ASP A 573 -12.38 -18.75 21.52
CA ASP A 573 -11.70 -19.85 22.23
C ASP A 573 -10.62 -19.29 23.17
N LEU A 574 -11.07 -18.69 24.29
CA LEU A 574 -10.19 -18.11 25.31
C LEU A 574 -9.60 -19.21 26.20
N GLY A 575 -8.31 -19.13 26.52
CA GLY A 575 -7.58 -19.98 27.45
C GLY A 575 -7.86 -19.71 28.93
N ARG A 576 -7.11 -20.38 29.83
CA ARG A 576 -7.30 -20.27 31.30
C ARG A 576 -6.79 -18.94 31.90
N HIS A 577 -5.85 -18.28 31.22
CA HIS A 577 -5.16 -17.07 31.72
C HIS A 577 -5.45 -15.88 30.80
N PHE A 578 -6.71 -15.69 30.41
CA PHE A 578 -7.10 -14.53 29.62
C PHE A 578 -7.15 -13.28 30.49
N GLU A 579 -6.84 -12.12 29.91
CA GLU A 579 -7.03 -10.80 30.52
C GLU A 579 -8.10 -10.03 29.75
N CYS A 580 -8.88 -9.22 30.46
CA CYS A 580 -9.89 -8.34 29.87
C CYS A 580 -9.59 -6.89 30.23
N VAL A 581 -9.63 -6.02 29.23
CA VAL A 581 -9.54 -4.57 29.41
C VAL A 581 -10.66 -3.87 28.65
N VAL A 582 -11.02 -2.68 29.08
CA VAL A 582 -12.02 -1.84 28.40
C VAL A 582 -11.28 -0.65 27.79
N ALA A 583 -11.47 -0.43 26.50
CA ALA A 583 -10.93 0.72 25.78
C ALA A 583 -11.95 1.24 24.76
N LYS A 584 -11.88 2.54 24.45
CA LYS A 584 -12.62 3.16 23.36
C LYS A 584 -11.95 2.79 22.04
N LEU A 585 -12.63 2.01 21.21
CA LEU A 585 -12.15 1.60 19.89
C LEU A 585 -13.08 2.12 18.81
N TYR A 586 -12.52 2.41 17.64
CA TYR A 586 -13.28 2.82 16.47
C TYR A 586 -13.77 1.57 15.71
N PRO A 587 -15.09 1.27 15.69
CA PRO A 587 -15.61 0.08 15.01
C PRO A 587 -15.26 0.03 13.51
N GLN A 588 -15.09 1.21 12.90
CA GLN A 588 -14.72 1.39 11.49
C GLN A 588 -13.33 0.83 11.17
N CYS A 589 -12.43 0.82 12.15
CA CYS A 589 -11.05 0.37 12.01
C CYS A 589 -10.88 -1.14 12.29
N LEU A 590 -11.96 -1.82 12.71
CA LEU A 590 -11.91 -3.21 13.15
C LEU A 590 -12.56 -4.17 12.15
N GLN A 591 -12.01 -5.37 12.03
CA GLN A 591 -12.59 -6.41 11.20
C GLN A 591 -13.78 -7.07 11.91
N LYS A 592 -14.94 -7.12 11.26
CA LYS A 592 -16.12 -7.83 11.80
C LYS A 592 -15.86 -9.34 11.86
N ALA A 593 -16.24 -9.98 12.97
CA ALA A 593 -16.27 -11.44 13.06
C ALA A 593 -17.53 -11.97 12.33
N GLU A 594 -17.37 -12.70 11.23
CA GLU A 594 -18.49 -13.32 10.52
C GLU A 594 -19.13 -14.42 11.39
N LEU A 595 -20.44 -14.29 11.65
CA LEU A 595 -21.23 -15.35 12.25
C LEU A 595 -21.38 -16.50 11.25
N GLY A 596 -20.91 -17.70 11.65
CA GLY A 596 -21.23 -18.94 10.95
C GLY A 596 -22.76 -19.13 10.90
N THR A 597 -23.27 -19.27 9.68
CA THR A 597 -24.68 -19.17 9.27
C THR A 597 -25.66 -20.07 10.02
N GLY A 598 -26.87 -19.54 10.29
CA GLY A 598 -28.07 -20.35 10.49
C GLY A 598 -29.30 -19.60 11.01
N GLN A 599 -29.94 -18.74 10.22
CA GLN A 599 -31.42 -18.63 10.09
C GLN A 599 -31.86 -17.46 9.20
N ARG A 600 -32.81 -17.76 8.30
CA ARG A 600 -33.54 -16.85 7.40
C ARG A 600 -34.77 -16.28 8.13
N ALA A 601 -34.93 -14.96 8.12
CA ALA A 601 -36.18 -14.17 7.99
C ALA A 601 -35.74 -12.69 8.09
N GLY A 602 -35.96 -11.81 7.11
CA GLY A 602 -37.26 -11.32 6.69
C GLY A 602 -37.51 -9.94 7.33
N ARG A 603 -37.44 -8.87 6.53
CA ARG A 603 -37.72 -7.45 6.84
C ARG A 603 -36.60 -6.66 7.54
N THR A 604 -35.90 -5.84 6.74
CA THR A 604 -35.73 -4.38 6.94
C THR A 604 -34.94 -3.79 5.75
N MET A 605 -35.58 -3.75 4.57
CA MET A 605 -35.19 -2.86 3.49
C MET A 605 -35.72 -1.46 3.83
N SER A 606 -34.92 -0.61 4.47
CA SER A 606 -35.17 0.85 4.46
C SER A 606 -33.93 1.65 4.90
N ALA A 607 -33.12 1.14 5.84
CA ALA A 607 -31.94 1.88 6.32
C ALA A 607 -30.69 1.73 5.42
N ALA A 608 -30.69 0.78 4.48
CA ALA A 608 -29.57 0.52 3.56
C ALA A 608 -29.53 1.44 2.34
N VAL A 609 -30.50 2.35 2.18
CA VAL A 609 -30.63 3.22 1.00
C VAL A 609 -29.94 4.58 1.21
N GLU A 610 -29.84 5.11 2.44
CA GLU A 610 -29.26 6.45 2.66
C GLU A 610 -27.75 6.48 2.92
N ALA A 611 -27.15 5.43 3.49
CA ALA A 611 -25.70 5.40 3.73
C ALA A 611 -24.86 5.10 2.47
N ASN A 612 -25.50 4.83 1.33
CA ASN A 612 -24.86 4.39 0.08
C ASN A 612 -24.55 5.49 -0.94
N GLN A 613 -24.70 6.78 -0.58
CA GLN A 613 -24.43 7.88 -1.52
C GLN A 613 -23.04 8.52 -1.40
N ALA A 614 -22.30 8.33 -0.30
CA ALA A 614 -20.96 8.93 -0.14
C ALA A 614 -19.79 8.00 -0.54
N ASN A 615 -19.99 6.68 -0.57
CA ASN A 615 -18.99 5.72 -1.03
C ASN A 615 -19.62 4.79 -2.08
N LYS A 616 -19.70 5.27 -3.33
CA LYS A 616 -20.06 4.41 -4.46
C LYS A 616 -19.02 3.28 -4.57
N PRO A 617 -19.44 2.02 -4.78
CA PRO A 617 -18.50 0.99 -5.19
C PRO A 617 -17.89 1.41 -6.54
N LEU A 618 -16.57 1.25 -6.65
CA LEU A 618 -15.80 1.52 -7.87
C LEU A 618 -16.49 0.88 -9.12
N ASP A 619 -17.18 -0.25 -8.96
CA ASP A 619 -17.92 -0.95 -10.02
C ASP A 619 -19.30 -0.36 -10.43
N GLY A 620 -19.42 0.96 -10.61
CA GLY A 620 -20.67 1.58 -11.08
C GLY A 620 -20.62 3.10 -11.35
N GLY A 621 -21.76 3.69 -11.68
CA GLY A 621 -21.89 5.15 -11.91
C GLY A 621 -21.11 5.64 -13.14
N TRP A 622 -20.22 6.63 -12.95
CA TRP A 622 -19.41 7.23 -14.02
C TRP A 622 -18.47 6.22 -14.68
N GLY A 623 -18.17 5.09 -14.03
CA GLY A 623 -17.41 3.99 -14.63
C GLY A 623 -18.04 3.52 -15.96
N TRP A 624 -19.36 3.48 -16.08
CA TRP A 624 -20.03 3.08 -17.33
C TRP A 624 -19.87 4.11 -18.45
N ILE A 625 -19.79 5.40 -18.11
CA ILE A 625 -19.49 6.47 -19.06
C ILE A 625 -18.02 6.36 -19.52
N VAL A 626 -17.11 5.98 -18.61
CA VAL A 626 -15.72 5.68 -18.98
C VAL A 626 -15.64 4.45 -19.88
N VAL A 627 -16.45 3.41 -19.66
CA VAL A 627 -16.55 2.25 -20.57
C VAL A 627 -17.06 2.67 -21.94
N LEU A 628 -18.02 3.59 -22.02
CA LEU A 628 -18.49 4.14 -23.30
C LEU A 628 -17.38 4.92 -24.03
N GLY A 629 -16.64 5.78 -23.31
CA GLY A 629 -15.48 6.48 -23.88
C GLY A 629 -14.41 5.50 -24.37
N ALA A 630 -14.08 4.50 -23.56
CA ALA A 630 -13.14 3.45 -23.94
C ALA A 630 -13.64 2.61 -25.12
N HIS A 631 -14.95 2.33 -25.22
CA HIS A 631 -15.55 1.62 -26.36
C HIS A 631 -15.34 2.37 -27.67
N ILE A 632 -15.47 3.70 -27.67
CA ILE A 632 -15.19 4.55 -28.85
C ILE A 632 -13.70 4.53 -29.19
N SER A 633 -12.82 4.78 -28.21
CA SER A 633 -11.36 4.83 -28.43
C SER A 633 -10.81 3.49 -28.90
N ILE A 634 -11.23 2.37 -28.29
CA ILE A 634 -10.83 1.01 -28.69
C ILE A 634 -11.45 0.61 -30.02
N GLY A 635 -12.69 1.03 -30.27
CA GLY A 635 -13.38 0.84 -31.55
C GLY A 635 -12.57 1.42 -32.71
N PHE A 636 -12.20 2.69 -32.63
CA PHE A 636 -11.33 3.32 -33.62
C PHE A 636 -9.94 2.69 -33.68
N ALA A 637 -9.31 2.35 -32.54
CA ALA A 637 -7.98 1.74 -32.50
C ALA A 637 -7.90 0.46 -33.35
N TYR A 638 -8.86 -0.45 -33.21
CA TYR A 638 -8.83 -1.73 -33.93
C TYR A 638 -9.58 -1.75 -35.27
N ALA A 639 -10.56 -0.87 -35.48
CA ALA A 639 -11.30 -0.82 -36.74
C ALA A 639 -10.53 -0.08 -37.84
N THR A 640 -9.82 1.00 -37.50
CA THR A 640 -9.13 1.85 -38.49
C THR A 640 -8.15 1.07 -39.38
N PRO A 641 -7.25 0.21 -38.85
CA PRO A 641 -6.35 -0.57 -39.71
C PRO A 641 -7.08 -1.50 -40.69
N LYS A 642 -8.23 -2.03 -40.27
CA LYS A 642 -9.04 -2.94 -41.09
C LYS A 642 -9.82 -2.18 -42.16
N VAL A 643 -10.33 -1.00 -41.84
CA VAL A 643 -11.10 -0.17 -42.77
C VAL A 643 -10.21 0.45 -43.85
N LEU A 644 -8.92 0.68 -43.55
CA LEU A 644 -7.96 1.10 -44.57
C LEU A 644 -7.92 0.14 -45.77
N ALA A 645 -8.27 -1.14 -45.59
CA ALA A 645 -8.41 -2.11 -46.67
C ALA A 645 -9.33 -1.66 -47.82
N VAL A 646 -10.38 -0.88 -47.52
CA VAL A 646 -11.34 -0.40 -48.52
C VAL A 646 -10.69 0.64 -49.44
N PHE A 647 -9.68 1.36 -48.96
CA PHE A 647 -8.92 2.34 -49.75
C PHE A 647 -7.94 1.70 -50.73
N PHE A 648 -7.76 0.38 -50.69
CA PHE A 648 -6.69 -0.32 -51.40
C PHE A 648 -6.69 -0.04 -52.90
N ASN A 649 -7.78 -0.36 -53.61
CA ASN A 649 -7.85 -0.20 -55.06
C ASN A 649 -7.62 1.26 -55.46
N TYR A 650 -8.20 2.21 -54.73
CA TYR A 650 -8.09 3.64 -55.00
C TYR A 650 -6.67 4.19 -54.83
N ILE A 651 -5.95 3.75 -53.79
CA ILE A 651 -4.56 4.16 -53.55
C ILE A 651 -3.62 3.46 -54.53
N GLN A 652 -3.91 2.19 -54.85
CA GLN A 652 -3.16 1.42 -55.85
C GLN A 652 -3.24 2.07 -57.24
N ASP A 653 -4.44 2.47 -57.67
CA ASP A 653 -4.65 3.09 -58.98
C ASP A 653 -3.97 4.47 -59.09
N ASP A 654 -3.99 5.28 -58.03
CA ASP A 654 -3.44 6.65 -58.04
C ASP A 654 -1.92 6.70 -57.82
N LEU A 655 -1.37 5.85 -56.94
CA LEU A 655 0.07 5.84 -56.61
C LEU A 655 0.86 4.73 -57.31
N LEU A 656 0.19 3.87 -58.10
CA LEU A 656 0.78 2.73 -58.83
C LEU A 656 1.61 1.80 -57.92
N CYS A 657 1.16 1.60 -56.68
CA CYS A 657 1.87 0.77 -55.72
C CYS A 657 1.51 -0.72 -55.84
N SER A 658 2.44 -1.59 -55.46
CA SER A 658 2.23 -3.04 -55.35
C SER A 658 1.34 -3.43 -54.16
N PHE A 659 0.86 -4.69 -54.14
CA PHE A 659 0.05 -5.22 -53.04
C PHE A 659 0.86 -5.25 -51.74
N SER A 660 2.14 -5.62 -51.81
CA SER A 660 3.05 -5.60 -50.66
C SER A 660 3.30 -4.19 -50.12
N GLU A 661 3.54 -3.20 -50.99
CA GLU A 661 3.71 -1.80 -50.60
C GLU A 661 2.49 -1.25 -49.87
N PHE A 662 1.28 -1.47 -50.37
CA PHE A 662 0.09 -1.05 -49.64
C PHE A 662 -0.04 -1.73 -48.27
N ALA A 663 0.23 -3.04 -48.20
CA ALA A 663 0.09 -3.81 -46.97
C ALA A 663 1.00 -3.32 -45.85
N TRP A 664 2.15 -2.72 -46.17
CA TRP A 664 3.03 -2.07 -45.20
C TRP A 664 2.33 -0.95 -44.44
N ILE A 665 1.37 -0.21 -45.02
CA ILE A 665 0.63 0.85 -44.31
C ILE A 665 -0.10 0.27 -43.09
N ALA A 666 -0.96 -0.73 -43.31
CA ALA A 666 -1.76 -1.34 -42.25
C ALA A 666 -0.88 -2.10 -41.25
N SER A 667 0.19 -2.75 -41.72
CA SER A 667 1.14 -3.48 -40.87
C SER A 667 1.99 -2.58 -39.98
N ILE A 668 2.53 -1.49 -40.50
CA ILE A 668 3.27 -0.50 -39.69
C ILE A 668 2.32 0.13 -38.66
N MET A 669 1.07 0.41 -39.03
CA MET A 669 0.08 0.97 -38.10
C MET A 669 -0.23 0.01 -36.94
N LEU A 670 -0.48 -1.27 -37.24
CA LEU A 670 -0.73 -2.29 -36.21
C LEU A 670 0.51 -2.55 -35.34
N ALA A 671 1.69 -2.67 -35.95
CA ALA A 671 2.94 -2.89 -35.23
C ALA A 671 3.27 -1.72 -34.29
N THR A 672 3.10 -0.48 -34.76
CA THR A 672 3.32 0.72 -33.94
C THR A 672 2.29 0.82 -32.81
N MET A 673 1.03 0.46 -33.07
CA MET A 673 -0.02 0.41 -32.05
C MET A 673 0.31 -0.54 -30.90
N TYR A 674 0.85 -1.72 -31.21
CA TYR A 674 1.23 -2.72 -30.21
C TYR A 674 2.56 -2.38 -29.52
N ALA A 675 3.57 -1.93 -30.27
CA ALA A 675 4.87 -1.55 -29.72
C ALA A 675 4.80 -0.28 -28.84
N GLY A 676 3.84 0.60 -29.09
CA GLY A 676 3.61 1.83 -28.30
C GLY A 676 3.00 1.60 -26.92
N GLY A 677 2.64 0.35 -26.56
CA GLY A 677 1.99 0.02 -25.29
C GLY A 677 2.77 0.39 -24.02
N PRO A 678 4.05 -0.01 -23.88
CA PRO A 678 4.87 0.35 -22.73
C PRO A 678 5.07 1.87 -22.60
N ILE A 679 5.25 2.57 -23.72
CA ILE A 679 5.41 4.04 -23.77
C ILE A 679 4.14 4.71 -23.28
N SER A 680 2.98 4.27 -23.78
CA SER A 680 1.67 4.76 -23.34
C SER A 680 1.46 4.54 -21.84
N SER A 681 1.78 3.34 -21.34
CA SER A 681 1.64 3.00 -19.91
C SER A 681 2.50 3.90 -19.01
N ALA A 682 3.76 4.15 -19.40
CA ALA A 682 4.65 5.06 -18.69
C ALA A 682 4.12 6.51 -18.66
N LEU A 683 3.59 6.99 -19.78
CA LEU A 683 2.99 8.32 -19.89
C LEU A 683 1.70 8.45 -19.05
N VAL A 684 0.84 7.44 -19.04
CA VAL A 684 -0.38 7.40 -18.22
C VAL A 684 -0.04 7.41 -16.73
N LYS A 685 1.04 6.75 -16.32
CA LYS A 685 1.50 6.78 -14.93
C LYS A 685 1.95 8.17 -14.49
N ARG A 686 2.56 8.96 -15.39
CA ARG A 686 3.05 10.31 -15.12
C ARG A 686 1.98 11.39 -15.24
N TYR A 687 1.12 11.31 -16.25
CA TYR A 687 0.18 12.39 -16.62
C TYR A 687 -1.31 12.00 -16.49
N SER A 688 -1.63 10.80 -16.00
CA SER A 688 -2.99 10.21 -15.97
C SER A 688 -3.54 9.81 -17.35
N SER A 689 -4.66 9.08 -17.40
CA SER A 689 -5.20 8.51 -18.64
C SER A 689 -5.85 9.54 -19.57
N ARG A 690 -6.50 10.56 -19.02
CA ARG A 690 -7.26 11.57 -19.78
C ARG A 690 -6.42 12.32 -20.84
N PRO A 691 -5.32 13.01 -20.48
CA PRO A 691 -4.55 13.77 -21.46
C PRO A 691 -3.88 12.86 -22.50
N ILE A 692 -3.57 11.61 -22.15
CA ILE A 692 -2.94 10.66 -23.07
C ILE A 692 -3.91 10.18 -24.15
N VAL A 693 -5.17 9.90 -23.81
CA VAL A 693 -6.20 9.60 -24.83
C VAL A 693 -6.50 10.82 -25.70
N MET A 694 -6.54 12.03 -25.12
CA MET A 694 -6.73 13.25 -25.91
C MET A 694 -5.56 13.49 -26.87
N LEU A 695 -4.32 13.29 -26.43
CA LEU A 695 -3.14 13.36 -27.27
C LEU A 695 -3.17 12.31 -28.38
N GLY A 696 -3.55 11.07 -28.05
CA GLY A 696 -3.70 9.99 -29.03
C GLY A 696 -4.74 10.30 -30.10
N GLY A 697 -5.91 10.81 -29.71
CA GLY A 697 -6.94 11.27 -30.64
C GLY A 697 -6.49 12.41 -31.55
N LEU A 698 -5.79 13.40 -31.00
CA LEU A 698 -5.22 14.51 -31.78
C LEU A 698 -4.19 14.00 -32.79
N MET A 699 -3.27 13.11 -32.36
CA MET A 699 -2.25 12.52 -33.22
C MET A 699 -2.87 11.72 -34.37
N CYS A 700 -3.87 10.86 -34.11
CA CYS A 700 -4.55 10.09 -35.15
C CYS A 700 -5.37 10.97 -36.10
N GLY A 701 -6.03 12.00 -35.58
CA GLY A 701 -6.80 12.93 -36.41
C GLY A 701 -5.90 13.71 -37.35
N MET A 702 -4.84 14.31 -36.82
CA MET A 702 -3.84 15.04 -37.61
C MET A 702 -3.10 14.12 -38.58
N SER A 703 -2.84 12.86 -38.22
CA SER A 703 -2.14 11.93 -39.11
C SER A 703 -2.95 11.61 -40.37
N MET A 704 -4.27 11.40 -40.25
CA MET A 704 -5.12 11.13 -41.42
C MET A 704 -5.35 12.38 -42.27
N VAL A 705 -5.49 13.55 -41.63
CA VAL A 705 -5.54 14.84 -42.34
C VAL A 705 -4.25 15.08 -43.11
N ALA A 706 -3.09 14.89 -42.48
CA ALA A 706 -1.80 15.00 -43.15
C ALA A 706 -1.67 14.00 -44.30
N ALA A 707 -2.07 12.74 -44.08
CA ALA A 707 -2.06 11.71 -45.11
C ALA A 707 -2.91 12.04 -46.35
N SER A 708 -3.98 12.82 -46.20
CA SER A 708 -4.81 13.26 -47.34
C SER A 708 -4.06 14.13 -48.36
N PHE A 709 -2.98 14.79 -47.95
CA PHE A 709 -2.12 15.60 -48.83
C PHE A 709 -0.92 14.80 -49.38
N GLY A 710 -0.85 13.50 -49.09
CA GLY A 710 0.25 12.64 -49.50
C GLY A 710 0.30 12.41 -51.01
N SER A 711 1.51 12.50 -51.55
CA SER A 711 1.84 12.21 -52.96
C SER A 711 2.76 10.99 -53.12
N SER A 712 3.09 10.28 -52.03
CA SER A 712 3.98 9.12 -52.04
C SER A 712 3.56 8.08 -51.00
N ILE A 713 3.78 6.80 -51.31
CA ILE A 713 3.50 5.68 -50.39
C ILE A 713 4.36 5.76 -49.11
N ILE A 714 5.60 6.23 -49.21
CA ILE A 714 6.51 6.40 -48.05
C ILE A 714 5.96 7.47 -47.10
N TYR A 715 5.38 8.54 -47.65
CA TYR A 715 4.72 9.57 -46.86
C TYR A 715 3.51 9.01 -46.10
N LEU A 716 2.76 8.09 -46.71
CA LEU A 716 1.65 7.38 -46.06
C LEU A 716 2.14 6.41 -44.97
N TYR A 717 3.29 5.75 -45.13
CA TYR A 717 3.89 4.94 -44.06
C TYR A 717 4.20 5.77 -42.82
N LEU A 718 4.75 6.97 -43.00
CA LEU A 718 5.07 7.86 -41.89
C LEU A 718 3.80 8.39 -41.22
N CYS A 719 2.87 8.94 -42.00
CA CYS A 719 1.67 9.57 -41.47
C CYS A 719 0.70 8.53 -40.89
N ILE A 720 0.19 7.62 -41.72
CA ILE A 720 -0.82 6.64 -41.30
C ILE A 720 -0.19 5.57 -40.42
N GLY A 721 0.94 5.01 -40.84
CA GLY A 721 1.63 3.93 -40.13
C GLY A 721 2.19 4.37 -38.77
N VAL A 722 3.18 5.25 -38.77
CA VAL A 722 3.93 5.59 -37.54
C VAL A 722 3.16 6.58 -36.66
N VAL A 723 2.75 7.74 -37.19
CA VAL A 723 2.08 8.77 -36.37
C VAL A 723 0.68 8.31 -35.98
N GLY A 724 -0.08 7.78 -36.94
CA GLY A 724 -1.41 7.20 -36.70
C GLY A 724 -1.34 6.02 -35.72
N GLY A 725 -0.43 5.08 -35.95
CA GLY A 725 -0.22 3.93 -35.06
C GLY A 725 0.16 4.32 -33.63
N CYS A 726 1.05 5.30 -33.45
CA CYS A 726 1.39 5.84 -32.11
C CYS A 726 0.16 6.44 -31.41
N GLY A 727 -0.65 7.21 -32.13
CA GLY A 727 -1.87 7.79 -31.57
C GLY A 727 -2.89 6.72 -31.16
N LEU A 728 -3.04 5.65 -31.97
CA LEU A 728 -3.94 4.53 -31.64
C LEU A 728 -3.40 3.73 -30.44
N ALA A 729 -2.07 3.61 -30.29
CA ALA A 729 -1.45 3.02 -29.11
C ALA A 729 -1.83 3.77 -27.83
N PHE A 730 -1.80 5.10 -27.87
CA PHE A 730 -2.17 5.95 -26.73
C PHE A 730 -3.66 5.82 -26.38
N ASN A 731 -4.52 5.79 -27.39
CA ASN A 731 -5.96 5.57 -27.22
C ASN A 731 -6.26 4.20 -26.58
N LEU A 732 -5.64 3.12 -27.08
CA LEU A 732 -5.89 1.75 -26.62
C LEU A 732 -5.45 1.53 -25.17
N ASN A 733 -4.20 1.83 -24.85
CA ASN A 733 -3.59 1.47 -23.57
C ASN A 733 -4.09 2.34 -22.41
N ALA A 734 -4.28 3.64 -22.63
CA ALA A 734 -4.81 4.54 -21.61
C ALA A 734 -6.28 4.23 -21.27
N SER A 735 -7.07 3.80 -22.26
CA SER A 735 -8.47 3.34 -22.08
C SER A 735 -8.55 2.09 -21.20
N LEU A 736 -7.73 1.07 -21.47
CA LEU A 736 -7.67 -0.15 -20.67
C LEU A 736 -7.21 0.11 -19.23
N THR A 737 -6.27 1.03 -19.06
CA THR A 737 -5.73 1.40 -17.74
C THR A 737 -6.79 2.08 -16.89
N ILE A 738 -7.60 2.98 -17.45
CA ILE A 738 -8.62 3.68 -16.67
C ILE A 738 -9.82 2.79 -16.31
N ILE A 739 -10.24 1.88 -17.21
CA ILE A 739 -11.28 0.88 -16.88
C ILE A 739 -10.82 0.05 -15.68
N SER A 740 -9.55 -0.34 -15.65
CA SER A 740 -8.96 -1.13 -14.56
C SER A 740 -8.91 -0.38 -13.22
N LYS A 741 -8.97 0.96 -13.24
CA LYS A 741 -9.07 1.80 -12.03
C LYS A 741 -10.51 1.99 -11.58
N TYR A 742 -11.46 2.05 -12.51
CA TYR A 742 -12.88 2.15 -12.20
C TYR A 742 -13.46 0.80 -11.77
N PHE A 743 -13.18 -0.30 -12.44
CA PHE A 743 -13.81 -1.59 -12.14
C PHE A 743 -12.81 -2.56 -11.51
N LEU A 744 -13.15 -3.10 -10.33
CA LEU A 744 -12.38 -4.11 -9.62
C LEU A 744 -13.10 -5.47 -9.66
N VAL A 745 -14.39 -5.50 -9.32
CA VAL A 745 -15.22 -6.72 -9.34
C VAL A 745 -15.78 -7.00 -10.72
N ARG A 746 -16.25 -5.99 -11.46
CA ARG A 746 -16.86 -6.13 -12.80
C ARG A 746 -15.89 -5.86 -13.95
N ARG A 747 -14.59 -5.90 -13.67
CA ARG A 747 -13.52 -5.60 -14.63
C ARG A 747 -13.58 -6.43 -15.92
N PRO A 748 -13.83 -7.75 -15.91
CA PRO A 748 -13.91 -8.54 -17.14
C PRO A 748 -15.08 -8.11 -18.04
N LEU A 749 -16.23 -7.79 -17.43
CA LEU A 749 -17.42 -7.31 -18.14
C LEU A 749 -17.16 -5.92 -18.77
N ALA A 750 -16.55 -5.00 -18.00
CA ALA A 750 -16.21 -3.66 -18.49
C ALA A 750 -15.19 -3.69 -19.64
N ASN A 751 -14.13 -4.51 -19.52
CA ASN A 751 -13.16 -4.73 -20.59
C ASN A 751 -13.81 -5.39 -21.82
N GLY A 752 -14.70 -6.37 -21.62
CA GLY A 752 -15.42 -7.03 -22.70
C GLY A 752 -16.31 -6.06 -23.48
N LEU A 753 -17.08 -5.22 -22.80
CA LEU A 753 -17.91 -4.19 -23.43
C LEU A 753 -17.08 -3.14 -24.15
N ALA A 754 -15.92 -2.73 -23.61
CA ALA A 754 -15.04 -1.79 -24.28
C ALA A 754 -14.38 -2.41 -25.54
N MET A 755 -13.94 -3.67 -25.46
CA MET A 755 -13.37 -4.42 -26.60
C MET A 755 -14.38 -4.73 -27.71
N ALA A 756 -15.67 -4.87 -27.36
CA ALA A 756 -16.75 -5.03 -28.34
C ALA A 756 -16.92 -3.80 -29.25
N GLY A 757 -16.29 -2.66 -28.95
CA GLY A 757 -16.29 -1.49 -29.84
C GLY A 757 -15.59 -1.75 -31.18
N SER A 758 -14.58 -2.62 -31.21
CA SER A 758 -13.85 -2.96 -32.44
C SER A 758 -14.77 -3.49 -33.57
N PRO A 759 -15.56 -4.56 -33.36
CA PRO A 759 -16.48 -5.06 -34.39
C PRO A 759 -17.63 -4.09 -34.72
N VAL A 760 -18.12 -3.32 -33.74
CA VAL A 760 -19.17 -2.31 -33.95
C VAL A 760 -18.67 -1.22 -34.90
N PHE A 761 -17.49 -0.66 -34.65
CA PHE A 761 -16.95 0.38 -35.51
C PHE A 761 -16.61 -0.16 -36.89
N LEU A 762 -16.10 -1.39 -36.99
CA LEU A 762 -15.83 -2.01 -38.28
C LEU A 762 -17.10 -2.15 -39.15
N CYS A 763 -18.24 -2.52 -38.55
CA CYS A 763 -19.44 -2.78 -39.33
C CYS A 763 -20.09 -1.52 -39.91
N PHE A 764 -20.00 -0.40 -39.20
CA PHE A 764 -20.50 0.89 -39.69
C PHE A 764 -19.48 1.63 -40.54
N LEU A 765 -18.19 1.59 -40.18
CA LEU A 765 -17.17 2.44 -40.80
C LEU A 765 -16.77 1.92 -42.19
N ALA A 766 -16.77 0.60 -42.44
CA ALA A 766 -16.45 0.05 -43.77
C ALA A 766 -17.36 0.57 -44.90
N PRO A 767 -18.71 0.46 -44.82
CA PRO A 767 -19.61 0.96 -45.86
C PRO A 767 -19.67 2.50 -45.87
N LEU A 768 -19.49 3.14 -44.71
CA LEU A 768 -19.42 4.61 -44.65
C LEU A 768 -18.19 5.16 -45.37
N ILE A 769 -17.05 4.50 -45.25
CA ILE A 769 -15.84 4.86 -45.99
C ILE A 769 -16.02 4.64 -47.50
N GLN A 770 -16.65 3.54 -47.91
CA GLN A 770 -16.98 3.34 -49.34
C GLN A 770 -17.84 4.50 -49.87
N PHE A 771 -18.84 4.92 -49.10
CA PHE A 771 -19.66 6.08 -49.46
C PHE A 771 -18.85 7.39 -49.57
N PHE A 772 -17.84 7.59 -48.71
CA PHE A 772 -16.96 8.75 -48.83
C PHE A 772 -16.01 8.64 -50.03
N LEU A 773 -15.55 7.44 -50.36
CA LEU A 773 -14.66 7.19 -51.49
C LEU A 773 -15.33 7.58 -52.81
N ASP A 774 -16.58 7.16 -53.02
CA ASP A 774 -17.34 7.49 -54.22
C ASP A 774 -17.56 9.00 -54.40
N ARG A 775 -17.76 9.72 -53.28
CA ARG A 775 -18.18 11.14 -53.33
C ARG A 775 -17.04 12.14 -53.23
N TYR A 776 -15.99 11.81 -52.50
CA TYR A 776 -14.90 12.72 -52.16
C TYR A 776 -13.51 12.17 -52.55
N GLY A 777 -13.44 10.96 -53.10
CA GLY A 777 -12.19 10.27 -53.41
C GLY A 777 -11.42 9.86 -52.15
N TRP A 778 -10.29 9.18 -52.34
CA TRP A 778 -9.49 8.65 -51.22
C TRP A 778 -8.85 9.73 -50.36
N ARG A 779 -8.43 10.85 -50.95
CA ARG A 779 -7.88 12.00 -50.21
C ARG A 779 -8.93 12.67 -49.32
N GLY A 780 -10.10 13.01 -49.88
CA GLY A 780 -11.20 13.58 -49.11
C GLY A 780 -11.74 12.64 -48.03
N SER A 781 -11.76 11.34 -48.33
CA SER A 781 -12.15 10.30 -47.36
C SER A 781 -11.20 10.20 -46.18
N LEU A 782 -9.88 10.25 -46.40
CA LEU A 782 -8.87 10.29 -45.33
C LEU A 782 -9.00 11.56 -44.48
N PHE A 783 -9.28 12.70 -45.10
CA PHE A 783 -9.52 13.97 -44.39
C PHE A 783 -10.73 13.86 -43.44
N ILE A 784 -11.86 13.33 -43.93
CA ILE A 784 -13.08 13.13 -43.13
C ILE A 784 -12.84 12.09 -42.04
N LEU A 785 -12.14 11.00 -42.34
CA LEU A 785 -11.76 9.98 -41.35
C LEU A 785 -10.89 10.56 -40.23
N GLY A 786 -9.99 11.50 -40.54
CA GLY A 786 -9.25 12.27 -39.54
C GLY A 786 -10.15 13.08 -38.61
N GLY A 787 -11.18 13.74 -39.17
CA GLY A 787 -12.22 14.42 -38.39
C GLY A 787 -13.00 13.46 -37.48
N LEU A 788 -13.34 12.26 -37.97
CA LEU A 788 -13.99 11.23 -37.15
C LEU A 788 -13.08 10.75 -36.01
N LEU A 789 -11.79 10.56 -36.27
CA LEU A 789 -10.80 10.13 -35.27
C LEU A 789 -10.53 11.19 -34.20
N LEU A 790 -10.72 12.49 -34.48
CA LEU A 790 -10.66 13.54 -33.46
C LEU A 790 -11.74 13.37 -32.37
N ASN A 791 -12.83 12.62 -32.63
CA ASN A 791 -13.78 12.26 -31.57
C ASN A 791 -13.17 11.36 -30.50
N CYS A 792 -12.01 10.74 -30.72
CA CYS A 792 -11.24 10.10 -29.66
C CYS A 792 -10.81 11.11 -28.57
N CYS A 793 -10.65 12.39 -28.88
CA CYS A 793 -10.41 13.44 -27.88
C CYS A 793 -11.64 13.64 -26.98
N VAL A 794 -12.84 13.59 -27.55
CA VAL A 794 -14.11 13.67 -26.80
C VAL A 794 -14.26 12.43 -25.92
N ALA A 795 -13.97 11.25 -26.47
CA ALA A 795 -13.92 10.00 -25.70
C ALA A 795 -12.92 10.07 -24.53
N GLY A 796 -11.74 10.66 -24.76
CA GLY A 796 -10.75 10.94 -23.72
C GLY A 796 -11.25 11.93 -22.66
N ALA A 797 -12.05 12.93 -23.02
CA ALA A 797 -12.62 13.88 -22.07
C ALA A 797 -13.60 13.21 -21.07
N LEU A 798 -14.23 12.10 -21.45
CA LEU A 798 -15.09 11.30 -20.57
C LEU A 798 -14.31 10.54 -19.48
N MET A 799 -13.01 10.31 -19.69
CA MET A 799 -12.12 9.52 -18.84
C MET A 799 -11.65 10.30 -17.61
N ARG A 800 -12.54 10.56 -16.66
CA ARG A 800 -12.21 11.32 -15.44
C ARG A 800 -11.18 10.58 -14.57
N PRO A 801 -10.11 11.25 -14.13
CA PRO A 801 -9.14 10.62 -13.24
C PRO A 801 -9.80 10.33 -11.87
N VAL A 802 -9.68 9.08 -11.41
CA VAL A 802 -10.09 8.70 -10.05
C VAL A 802 -9.05 9.24 -9.08
N LYS A 803 -9.46 10.01 -8.07
CA LYS A 803 -8.58 10.39 -6.95
C LYS A 803 -8.13 9.09 -6.27
N SER A 804 -6.83 8.79 -6.32
CA SER A 804 -6.31 7.57 -5.71
C SER A 804 -6.45 7.68 -4.20
N ILE A 805 -7.28 6.82 -3.59
CA ILE A 805 -7.06 6.41 -2.20
C ILE A 805 -5.68 5.72 -2.19
N PRO A 806 -4.77 6.06 -1.27
CA PRO A 806 -3.48 5.39 -1.18
C PRO A 806 -3.69 3.90 -0.92
N GLN A 807 -3.56 3.08 -1.95
CA GLN A 807 -3.44 1.64 -1.78
C GLN A 807 -2.08 1.37 -1.16
N LYS A 808 -2.07 0.78 0.05
CA LYS A 808 -0.87 0.18 0.66
C LYS A 808 -0.22 -0.73 -0.38
N LYS A 809 0.92 -0.30 -0.94
CA LYS A 809 1.79 -1.20 -1.70
C LYS A 809 2.38 -2.23 -0.75
N PRO A 810 2.54 -3.49 -1.17
CA PRO A 810 3.49 -4.39 -0.51
C PRO A 810 4.87 -3.73 -0.54
N GLN A 811 5.55 -3.70 0.61
CA GLN A 811 6.95 -3.30 0.69
C GLN A 811 7.79 -4.21 -0.20
N GLU A 812 8.24 -3.71 -1.34
CA GLU A 812 9.46 -4.17 -1.99
C GLU A 812 10.58 -3.17 -1.66
N GLN A 813 11.71 -3.73 -1.25
CA GLN A 813 12.92 -3.04 -0.82
C GLN A 813 13.45 -2.09 -1.90
N SER A 814 13.66 -0.83 -1.54
CA SER A 814 14.38 0.14 -2.38
C SER A 814 15.86 0.19 -1.98
N VAL A 815 16.72 -0.35 -2.85
CA VAL A 815 18.15 -0.04 -2.93
C VAL A 815 18.30 1.35 -3.57
N VAL A 816 19.24 2.16 -3.05
CA VAL A 816 19.50 3.56 -3.42
C VAL A 816 20.28 3.70 -4.74
N ASN A 817 19.73 4.56 -5.60
CA ASN A 817 20.27 5.39 -6.70
C ASN A 817 21.51 4.97 -7.53
N THR A 818 21.30 4.85 -8.84
CA THR A 818 22.23 5.33 -9.86
C THR A 818 21.55 6.36 -10.77
N SER A 819 22.30 7.43 -11.04
CA SER A 819 22.21 8.45 -12.10
C SER A 819 20.87 8.73 -12.80
N VAL A 820 20.55 10.02 -12.95
CA VAL A 820 19.36 10.57 -13.63
C VAL A 820 19.22 10.16 -15.11
N LYS A 821 20.21 9.45 -15.70
CA LYS A 821 20.10 8.83 -17.04
C LYS A 821 19.51 7.41 -17.03
N ASP A 822 19.47 6.71 -15.90
CA ASP A 822 19.08 5.30 -15.83
C ASP A 822 17.57 5.06 -15.60
N ASN A 823 16.80 6.10 -15.26
CA ASN A 823 15.36 5.97 -14.98
C ASN A 823 14.48 5.57 -16.18
N CYS A 824 14.94 5.78 -17.41
CA CYS A 824 14.23 5.30 -18.60
C CYS A 824 14.47 3.80 -18.84
N VAL A 825 15.67 3.32 -18.52
CA VAL A 825 16.10 1.91 -18.72
C VAL A 825 15.62 1.01 -17.58
N GLN A 826 15.59 1.51 -16.34
CA GLN A 826 15.11 0.76 -15.18
C GLN A 826 13.60 0.46 -15.29
N ASN A 827 12.79 1.39 -15.82
CA ASN A 827 11.37 1.13 -16.09
C ASN A 827 11.16 0.14 -17.25
N MET A 828 12.11 0.02 -18.18
CA MET A 828 12.05 -0.95 -19.28
C MET A 828 12.37 -2.38 -18.79
N LYS A 829 13.24 -2.53 -17.78
CA LYS A 829 13.52 -3.82 -17.13
C LYS A 829 12.32 -4.43 -16.41
N VAL A 830 11.37 -3.62 -15.93
CA VAL A 830 10.12 -4.11 -15.30
C VAL A 830 9.17 -4.76 -16.32
N PHE A 831 9.24 -4.38 -17.60
CA PHE A 831 8.39 -4.93 -18.67
C PHE A 831 9.01 -6.12 -19.42
N LEU A 832 10.32 -6.35 -19.28
CA LEU A 832 11.06 -7.44 -19.91
C LEU A 832 11.55 -8.45 -18.86
N ASP A 833 10.60 -9.05 -18.15
CA ASP A 833 10.91 -10.19 -17.28
C ASP A 833 11.11 -11.46 -18.13
N LEU A 834 12.36 -11.72 -18.52
CA LEU A 834 12.72 -12.89 -19.32
C LEU A 834 12.50 -14.23 -18.59
N THR A 835 12.11 -14.23 -17.30
CA THR A 835 11.78 -15.46 -16.58
C THR A 835 10.56 -16.18 -17.16
N PHE A 836 9.68 -15.48 -17.89
CA PHE A 836 8.55 -16.11 -18.59
C PHE A 836 8.97 -17.18 -19.60
N PHE A 837 10.15 -17.04 -20.23
CA PHE A 837 10.66 -18.05 -21.16
C PHE A 837 11.11 -19.35 -20.49
N LYS A 838 11.20 -19.39 -19.16
CA LYS A 838 11.44 -20.63 -18.40
C LYS A 838 10.17 -21.44 -18.16
N ASP A 839 8.99 -20.81 -18.30
CA ASP A 839 7.70 -21.46 -18.14
C ASP A 839 7.28 -22.17 -19.42
N ARG A 840 7.11 -23.50 -19.34
CA ARG A 840 6.79 -24.33 -20.52
C ARG A 840 5.43 -23.96 -21.13
N GLY A 841 4.44 -23.67 -20.29
CA GLY A 841 3.10 -23.31 -20.74
C GLY A 841 3.09 -21.97 -21.47
N PHE A 842 3.82 -20.99 -20.96
CA PHE A 842 3.99 -19.68 -21.61
C PHE A 842 4.65 -19.79 -22.99
N VAL A 843 5.75 -20.53 -23.11
CA VAL A 843 6.48 -20.68 -24.39
C VAL A 843 5.62 -21.39 -25.45
N ILE A 844 4.88 -22.43 -25.06
CA ILE A 844 3.95 -23.14 -25.94
C ILE A 844 2.87 -22.18 -26.46
N TYR A 845 2.22 -21.44 -25.54
CA TYR A 845 1.21 -20.45 -25.88
C TYR A 845 1.76 -19.37 -26.84
N LEU A 846 2.91 -18.78 -26.50
CA LEU A 846 3.53 -17.71 -27.27
C LEU A 846 3.87 -18.16 -28.71
N THR A 847 4.43 -19.37 -28.85
CA THR A 847 4.81 -19.91 -30.17
C THR A 847 3.59 -20.08 -31.07
N GLY A 848 2.51 -20.68 -30.55
CA GLY A 848 1.26 -20.84 -31.32
C GLY A 848 0.63 -19.50 -31.69
N ASN A 849 0.66 -18.53 -30.77
CA ASN A 849 0.09 -17.21 -30.99
C ASN A 849 0.86 -16.39 -32.03
N ILE A 850 2.19 -16.49 -32.08
CA ILE A 850 3.01 -15.88 -33.15
C ILE A 850 2.58 -16.40 -34.53
N MET A 851 2.38 -17.72 -34.67
CA MET A 851 1.92 -18.33 -35.93
C MET A 851 0.51 -17.88 -36.31
N PHE A 852 -0.38 -17.73 -35.33
CA PHE A 852 -1.72 -17.18 -35.55
C PHE A 852 -1.68 -15.75 -36.08
N ILE A 853 -1.01 -14.85 -35.34
CA ILE A 853 -0.98 -13.42 -35.64
C ILE A 853 -0.36 -13.14 -37.01
N PHE A 854 0.62 -13.94 -37.43
CA PHE A 854 1.23 -13.84 -38.76
C PHE A 854 0.21 -14.05 -39.90
N GLY A 855 -0.72 -15.00 -39.75
CA GLY A 855 -1.72 -15.31 -40.77
C GLY A 855 -3.09 -14.63 -40.58
N ALA A 856 -3.37 -14.05 -39.40
CA ALA A 856 -4.73 -13.62 -39.06
C ALA A 856 -5.18 -12.31 -39.72
N TYR A 857 -4.26 -11.38 -39.99
CA TYR A 857 -4.61 -10.03 -40.43
C TYR A 857 -4.59 -9.82 -41.95
N ALA A 858 -3.73 -10.54 -42.69
CA ALA A 858 -3.70 -10.40 -44.14
C ALA A 858 -5.03 -10.76 -44.83
N PRO A 859 -5.72 -11.86 -44.44
CA PRO A 859 -7.02 -12.23 -45.01
C PRO A 859 -8.11 -11.17 -44.88
N ILE A 860 -8.15 -10.44 -43.75
CA ILE A 860 -9.14 -9.38 -43.53
C ILE A 860 -8.78 -8.10 -44.30
N VAL A 861 -7.48 -7.78 -44.43
CA VAL A 861 -6.99 -6.62 -45.18
C VAL A 861 -7.22 -6.77 -46.68
N PHE A 862 -7.02 -7.97 -47.23
CA PHE A 862 -7.17 -8.19 -48.68
C PHE A 862 -8.55 -8.67 -49.11
N LEU A 863 -9.50 -8.89 -48.19
CA LEU A 863 -10.83 -9.40 -48.52
C LEU A 863 -11.62 -8.50 -49.50
N PRO A 864 -11.69 -7.16 -49.33
CA PRO A 864 -12.38 -6.31 -50.29
C PRO A 864 -11.74 -6.36 -51.68
N ALA A 865 -10.41 -6.29 -51.74
CA ALA A 865 -9.64 -6.40 -52.97
C ALA A 865 -9.87 -7.74 -53.68
N TYR A 866 -9.90 -8.84 -52.91
CA TYR A 866 -10.21 -10.17 -53.43
C TYR A 866 -11.61 -10.24 -54.04
N ALA A 867 -12.62 -9.68 -53.39
CA ALA A 867 -13.98 -9.64 -53.92
C ALA A 867 -14.06 -8.81 -55.21
N VAL A 868 -13.46 -7.62 -55.25
CA VAL A 868 -13.43 -6.75 -56.44
C VAL A 868 -12.69 -7.43 -57.60
N SER A 869 -11.60 -8.15 -57.33
CA SER A 869 -10.87 -8.91 -58.37
C SER A 869 -11.72 -10.02 -59.04
N HIS A 870 -12.80 -10.47 -58.38
CA HIS A 870 -13.77 -11.43 -58.93
C HIS A 870 -14.98 -10.74 -59.59
N GLY A 871 -14.91 -9.43 -59.85
CA GLY A 871 -15.96 -8.65 -60.48
C GLY A 871 -17.15 -8.35 -59.57
N ILE A 872 -16.96 -8.41 -58.25
CA ILE A 872 -17.98 -8.04 -57.27
C ILE A 872 -17.94 -6.52 -57.05
N ASP A 873 -19.11 -5.91 -57.02
CA ASP A 873 -19.31 -4.49 -56.73
C ASP A 873 -18.63 -4.04 -55.43
N GLU A 874 -18.11 -2.82 -55.41
CA GLU A 874 -17.30 -2.29 -54.29
C GLU A 874 -18.09 -2.15 -52.99
N TYR A 875 -19.38 -1.78 -53.04
CA TYR A 875 -20.23 -1.78 -51.84
C TYR A 875 -20.45 -3.20 -51.35
N LYS A 876 -20.71 -4.16 -52.25
CA LYS A 876 -20.85 -5.57 -51.88
C LYS A 876 -19.57 -6.11 -51.23
N ALA A 877 -18.40 -5.69 -51.70
CA ALA A 877 -17.10 -6.03 -51.11
C ALA A 877 -16.93 -5.41 -49.71
N ALA A 878 -17.28 -4.13 -49.52
CA ALA A 878 -17.25 -3.47 -48.22
C ALA A 878 -18.22 -4.12 -47.20
N TYR A 879 -19.41 -4.56 -47.64
CA TYR A 879 -20.36 -5.27 -46.79
C TYR A 879 -19.84 -6.59 -46.22
N LEU A 880 -18.87 -7.25 -46.87
CA LEU A 880 -18.24 -8.46 -46.31
C LEU A 880 -17.51 -8.17 -44.99
N LEU A 881 -16.80 -7.04 -44.90
CA LEU A 881 -16.19 -6.57 -43.64
C LEU A 881 -17.25 -6.24 -42.59
N SER A 882 -18.39 -5.69 -43.01
CA SER A 882 -19.50 -5.43 -42.09
C SER A 882 -20.13 -6.70 -41.55
N ILE A 883 -20.31 -7.73 -42.37
CA ILE A 883 -20.84 -9.04 -41.95
C ILE A 883 -19.89 -9.67 -40.93
N ILE A 884 -18.57 -9.65 -41.17
CA ILE A 884 -17.56 -10.12 -40.20
C ILE A 884 -17.71 -9.37 -38.87
N GLY A 885 -17.83 -8.03 -38.91
CA GLY A 885 -18.01 -7.19 -37.74
C GLY A 885 -19.29 -7.53 -36.95
N VAL A 886 -20.44 -7.64 -37.63
CA VAL A 886 -21.71 -8.00 -36.98
C VAL A 886 -21.64 -9.37 -36.32
N VAL A 887 -21.02 -10.36 -36.97
CA VAL A 887 -20.91 -11.70 -36.40
C VAL A 887 -19.94 -11.72 -35.20
N ASP A 888 -18.75 -11.12 -35.31
CA ASP A 888 -17.79 -11.02 -34.20
C ASP A 888 -18.41 -10.31 -32.98
N MET A 889 -19.21 -9.26 -33.19
CA MET A 889 -19.91 -8.50 -32.15
C MET A 889 -20.71 -9.41 -31.19
N PHE A 890 -21.41 -10.43 -31.72
CA PHE A 890 -22.19 -11.36 -30.90
C PHE A 890 -21.38 -12.57 -30.44
N VAL A 891 -20.47 -13.08 -31.28
CA VAL A 891 -19.72 -14.31 -31.01
C VAL A 891 -18.69 -14.12 -29.90
N ARG A 892 -18.03 -12.96 -29.84
CA ARG A 892 -16.95 -12.72 -28.87
C ARG A 892 -17.44 -12.75 -27.41
N PRO A 893 -18.49 -12.02 -27.01
CA PRO A 893 -19.08 -12.18 -25.68
C PRO A 893 -19.63 -13.59 -25.43
N GLY A 894 -20.29 -14.20 -26.44
CA GLY A 894 -20.84 -15.54 -26.34
C GLY A 894 -19.78 -16.60 -26.05
N THR A 895 -18.64 -16.54 -26.74
CA THR A 895 -17.50 -17.44 -26.55
C THR A 895 -16.89 -17.28 -25.16
N GLY A 896 -16.78 -16.05 -24.66
CA GLY A 896 -16.32 -15.79 -23.29
C GLY A 896 -17.24 -16.42 -22.23
N LEU A 897 -18.55 -16.42 -22.43
CA LEU A 897 -19.50 -17.12 -21.55
C LEU A 897 -19.33 -18.64 -21.64
N ILE A 898 -19.19 -19.19 -22.84
CA ILE A 898 -18.97 -20.63 -23.08
C ILE A 898 -17.67 -21.10 -22.41
N ALA A 899 -16.58 -20.32 -22.51
CA ALA A 899 -15.28 -20.63 -21.92
C ALA A 899 -15.34 -20.77 -20.38
N ASN A 900 -16.29 -20.08 -19.75
CA ASN A 900 -16.47 -20.08 -18.29
C ASN A 900 -17.40 -21.19 -17.77
N ILE A 901 -17.98 -22.01 -18.65
CA ILE A 901 -18.77 -23.18 -18.25
C ILE A 901 -17.88 -24.19 -17.54
N LYS A 902 -18.36 -24.78 -16.42
CA LYS A 902 -17.60 -25.70 -15.54
C LYS A 902 -16.88 -26.84 -16.28
N TRP A 903 -17.43 -27.31 -17.39
CA TRP A 903 -16.87 -28.40 -18.19
C TRP A 903 -15.77 -27.95 -19.16
N ILE A 904 -15.86 -26.71 -19.65
CA ILE A 904 -14.96 -26.14 -20.66
C ILE A 904 -13.80 -25.41 -20.00
N ARG A 905 -14.03 -24.73 -18.88
CA ARG A 905 -13.01 -23.98 -18.12
C ARG A 905 -11.70 -24.76 -17.89
N PRO A 906 -11.69 -26.00 -17.33
CA PRO A 906 -10.45 -26.77 -17.13
C PRO A 906 -9.77 -27.22 -18.44
N ARG A 907 -10.43 -27.04 -19.59
CA ARG A 907 -9.99 -27.46 -20.92
C ARG A 907 -9.95 -26.27 -21.90
N VAL A 908 -9.91 -25.03 -21.38
CA VAL A 908 -10.03 -23.81 -22.20
C VAL A 908 -8.93 -23.71 -23.26
N GLN A 909 -7.73 -24.21 -22.96
CA GLN A 909 -6.60 -24.29 -23.91
C GLN A 909 -6.92 -25.12 -25.16
N TYR A 910 -7.66 -26.22 -25.01
CA TYR A 910 -8.09 -27.05 -26.15
C TYR A 910 -9.15 -26.36 -26.98
N PHE A 911 -10.05 -25.63 -26.33
CA PHE A 911 -11.07 -24.82 -27.00
C PHE A 911 -10.44 -23.70 -27.82
N PHE A 912 -9.35 -23.10 -27.32
CA PHE A 912 -8.55 -22.13 -28.07
C PHE A 912 -7.84 -22.75 -29.28
N SER A 913 -7.21 -23.92 -29.13
CA SER A 913 -6.62 -24.64 -30.27
C SER A 913 -7.65 -24.98 -31.35
N PHE A 914 -8.85 -25.42 -30.94
CA PHE A 914 -9.97 -25.64 -31.87
C PHE A 914 -10.36 -24.36 -32.62
N ALA A 915 -10.51 -23.23 -31.92
CA ALA A 915 -10.86 -21.95 -32.53
C ALA A 915 -9.84 -21.52 -33.59
N MET A 916 -8.55 -21.73 -33.33
CA MET A 916 -7.48 -21.44 -34.29
C MET A 916 -7.53 -22.35 -35.52
N VAL A 917 -7.64 -23.67 -35.34
CA VAL A 917 -7.76 -24.60 -36.48
C VAL A 917 -9.01 -24.29 -37.31
N PHE A 918 -10.13 -23.99 -36.66
CA PHE A 918 -11.36 -23.58 -37.33
C PHE A 918 -11.16 -22.29 -38.14
N ASN A 919 -10.45 -21.30 -37.60
CA ASN A 919 -10.12 -20.07 -38.33
C ASN A 919 -9.22 -20.33 -39.55
N GLY A 920 -8.14 -21.10 -39.39
CA GLY A 920 -7.22 -21.41 -40.48
C GLY A 920 -7.85 -22.23 -41.60
N THR A 921 -8.72 -23.19 -41.25
CA THR A 921 -9.48 -23.97 -42.23
C THR A 921 -10.48 -23.12 -43.01
N CYS A 922 -11.12 -22.11 -42.38
CA CYS A 922 -11.94 -21.13 -43.09
C CYS A 922 -11.13 -20.37 -44.16
N HIS A 923 -9.89 -19.97 -43.85
CA HIS A 923 -9.01 -19.30 -44.82
C HIS A 923 -8.59 -20.20 -45.98
N ILE A 924 -8.26 -21.46 -45.72
CA ILE A 924 -7.96 -22.43 -46.78
C ILE A 924 -9.18 -22.62 -47.69
N TRP A 925 -10.38 -22.71 -47.12
CA TRP A 925 -11.62 -22.85 -47.88
C TRP A 925 -11.91 -21.62 -48.75
N CYS A 926 -11.61 -20.40 -48.27
CA CYS A 926 -11.74 -19.16 -49.03
C CYS A 926 -10.98 -19.20 -50.37
N SER A 927 -9.85 -19.91 -50.44
CA SER A 927 -9.03 -20.00 -51.65
C SER A 927 -9.71 -20.65 -52.86
N LEU A 928 -10.88 -21.29 -52.64
CA LEU A 928 -11.66 -22.00 -53.67
C LEU A 928 -12.98 -21.28 -54.02
N ILE A 929 -13.26 -20.15 -53.37
CA ILE A 929 -14.55 -19.45 -53.49
C ILE A 929 -14.45 -18.32 -54.51
N SER A 930 -15.36 -18.29 -55.48
CA SER A 930 -15.42 -17.21 -56.49
C SER A 930 -16.76 -16.49 -56.54
N SER A 931 -17.77 -16.94 -55.80
CA SER A 931 -19.13 -16.38 -55.84
C SER A 931 -19.48 -15.58 -54.58
N TYR A 932 -20.23 -14.49 -54.75
CA TYR A 932 -20.61 -13.60 -53.66
C TYR A 932 -21.39 -14.29 -52.52
N PRO A 933 -22.40 -15.15 -52.76
CA PRO A 933 -23.08 -15.84 -51.66
C PRO A 933 -22.16 -16.75 -50.84
N LEU A 934 -21.19 -17.41 -51.49
CA LEU A 934 -20.20 -18.22 -50.80
C LEU A 934 -19.20 -17.34 -50.03
N LEU A 935 -18.84 -16.16 -50.53
CA LEU A 935 -18.06 -15.17 -49.79
C LEU A 935 -18.80 -14.63 -48.55
N VAL A 936 -20.12 -14.47 -48.62
CA VAL A 936 -20.94 -14.12 -47.45
C VAL A 936 -20.91 -15.24 -46.40
N VAL A 937 -21.04 -16.51 -46.81
CA VAL A 937 -20.90 -17.65 -45.89
C VAL A 937 -19.49 -17.67 -45.28
N TYR A 938 -18.45 -17.46 -46.08
CA TYR A 938 -17.09 -17.30 -45.59
C TYR A 938 -16.95 -16.16 -44.58
N ALA A 939 -17.52 -14.98 -44.86
CA ALA A 939 -17.49 -13.82 -43.97
C ALA A 939 -18.16 -14.12 -42.61
N VAL A 940 -19.26 -14.88 -42.61
CA VAL A 940 -19.91 -15.35 -41.36
C VAL A 940 -19.00 -16.30 -40.59
N LEU A 941 -18.48 -17.35 -41.24
CA LEU A 941 -17.60 -18.33 -40.58
C LEU A 941 -16.29 -17.71 -40.09
N PHE A 942 -15.74 -16.77 -40.86
CA PHE A 942 -14.58 -15.99 -40.48
C PHE A 942 -14.90 -15.11 -39.26
N GLY A 943 -16.03 -14.39 -39.24
CA GLY A 943 -16.47 -13.62 -38.08
C GLY A 943 -16.65 -14.48 -36.82
N VAL A 944 -17.22 -15.69 -36.95
CA VAL A 944 -17.35 -16.63 -35.82
C VAL A 944 -15.97 -17.04 -35.31
N SER A 945 -15.12 -17.59 -36.19
CA SER A 945 -13.81 -18.11 -35.80
C SER A 945 -12.88 -17.02 -35.27
N PHE A 946 -12.88 -15.84 -35.89
CA PHE A 946 -12.09 -14.68 -35.46
C PHE A 946 -12.55 -14.18 -34.09
N GLY A 947 -13.86 -14.04 -33.87
CA GLY A 947 -14.42 -13.65 -32.58
C GLY A 947 -14.11 -14.66 -31.47
N MET A 948 -14.12 -15.97 -31.78
CA MET A 948 -13.74 -17.02 -30.83
C MET A 948 -12.28 -16.90 -30.38
N VAL A 949 -11.34 -16.76 -31.33
CA VAL A 949 -9.90 -16.70 -31.03
C VAL A 949 -9.59 -15.48 -30.15
N PHE A 950 -10.07 -14.30 -30.51
CA PHE A 950 -9.80 -13.09 -29.73
C PHE A 950 -10.57 -13.01 -28.41
N ALA A 951 -11.66 -13.76 -28.22
CA ALA A 951 -12.28 -13.92 -26.91
C ALA A 951 -11.41 -14.77 -25.98
N LEU A 952 -10.75 -15.80 -26.52
CA LEU A 952 -10.02 -16.81 -25.75
C LEU A 952 -8.55 -16.47 -25.53
N ILE A 953 -7.94 -15.61 -26.35
CA ILE A 953 -6.50 -15.28 -26.32
C ILE A 953 -6.05 -14.84 -24.90
N PHE A 954 -6.70 -13.83 -24.33
CA PHE A 954 -6.37 -13.35 -22.98
C PHE A 954 -6.87 -14.27 -21.86
N GLU A 955 -7.96 -15.00 -22.10
CA GLU A 955 -8.50 -15.96 -21.12
C GLU A 955 -7.54 -17.13 -20.91
N CYS A 956 -6.94 -17.64 -21.99
CA CYS A 956 -5.95 -18.71 -21.96
C CYS A 956 -4.63 -18.23 -21.33
N LEU A 957 -4.22 -16.99 -21.61
CA LEU A 957 -3.03 -16.41 -20.98
C LEU A 957 -3.23 -16.21 -19.47
N MET A 958 -4.43 -15.78 -19.05
CA MET A 958 -4.78 -15.63 -17.63
C MET A 958 -4.84 -16.98 -16.90
N ASP A 959 -5.37 -18.02 -17.55
CA ASP A 959 -5.40 -19.39 -17.01
C ASP A 959 -3.99 -19.98 -16.82
N LEU A 960 -3.06 -19.67 -17.73
CA LEU A 960 -1.66 -20.11 -17.63
C LEU A 960 -0.86 -19.35 -16.57
N MET A 961 -0.96 -18.02 -16.55
CA MET A 961 -0.07 -17.16 -15.75
C MET A 961 -0.64 -16.80 -14.36
N GLY A 962 -1.96 -16.87 -14.18
CA GLY A 962 -2.65 -16.41 -12.98
C GLY A 962 -2.68 -14.88 -12.84
N ASN A 963 -3.49 -14.39 -11.90
CA ASN A 963 -3.82 -12.96 -11.78
C ASN A 963 -2.61 -12.05 -11.49
N GLU A 964 -1.61 -12.53 -10.75
CA GLU A 964 -0.47 -11.71 -10.33
C GLU A 964 0.54 -11.47 -11.47
N ARG A 965 0.81 -12.49 -12.28
CA ARG A 965 1.79 -12.40 -13.39
C ARG A 965 1.15 -11.95 -14.72
N PHE A 966 -0.18 -11.93 -14.81
CA PHE A 966 -0.92 -11.64 -16.04
C PHE A 966 -0.59 -10.27 -16.68
N PRO A 967 -0.55 -9.13 -15.97
CA PRO A 967 -0.26 -7.83 -16.60
C PRO A 967 1.12 -7.76 -17.27
N SER A 968 2.15 -8.32 -16.62
CA SER A 968 3.51 -8.37 -17.18
C SER A 968 3.59 -9.32 -18.37
N ALA A 969 2.90 -10.45 -18.32
CA ALA A 969 2.83 -11.40 -19.43
C ALA A 969 2.15 -10.80 -20.68
N VAL A 970 1.05 -10.06 -20.51
CA VAL A 970 0.37 -9.35 -21.60
C VAL A 970 1.30 -8.34 -22.28
N GLY A 971 2.07 -7.58 -21.49
CA GLY A 971 3.05 -6.63 -22.03
C GLY A 971 4.14 -7.31 -22.87
N LEU A 972 4.70 -8.42 -22.39
CA LEU A 972 5.72 -9.16 -23.14
C LEU A 972 5.17 -9.80 -24.42
N VAL A 973 3.98 -10.42 -24.34
CA VAL A 973 3.32 -11.05 -25.50
C VAL A 973 3.04 -10.02 -26.60
N THR A 974 2.47 -8.87 -26.24
CA THR A 974 2.11 -7.82 -27.22
C THR A 974 3.33 -7.22 -27.93
N ILE A 975 4.47 -7.07 -27.24
CA ILE A 975 5.72 -6.63 -27.87
C ILE A 975 6.23 -7.68 -28.88
N ILE A 976 6.19 -8.96 -28.53
CA ILE A 976 6.66 -10.03 -29.43
C ILE A 976 5.72 -10.20 -30.63
N GLU A 977 4.41 -10.04 -30.43
CA GLU A 977 3.40 -10.05 -31.50
C GLU A 977 3.59 -8.94 -32.54
N CYS A 978 4.35 -7.88 -32.24
CA CYS A 978 4.63 -6.81 -33.21
C CYS A 978 5.34 -7.31 -34.47
N ILE A 979 6.26 -8.27 -34.32
CA ILE A 979 7.05 -8.82 -35.43
C ILE A 979 6.14 -9.53 -36.46
N PRO A 980 5.31 -10.52 -36.07
CA PRO A 980 4.41 -11.15 -37.03
C PRO A 980 3.33 -10.19 -37.57
N MET A 981 2.86 -9.20 -36.80
CA MET A 981 1.93 -8.18 -37.32
C MET A 981 2.56 -7.29 -38.40
N LEU A 982 3.84 -6.96 -38.23
CA LEU A 982 4.57 -6.13 -39.19
C LEU A 982 4.85 -6.90 -40.49
N LEU A 983 5.19 -8.18 -40.40
CA LEU A 983 5.65 -8.98 -41.55
C LEU A 983 4.53 -9.75 -42.27
N GLY A 984 3.44 -10.11 -41.58
CA GLY A 984 2.38 -10.98 -42.12
C GLY A 984 1.71 -10.42 -43.38
N PRO A 985 1.01 -9.27 -43.30
CA PRO A 985 0.36 -8.66 -44.46
C PRO A 985 1.29 -8.34 -45.64
N PRO A 986 2.50 -7.78 -45.47
CA PRO A 986 3.42 -7.57 -46.59
C PRO A 986 3.91 -8.87 -47.24
N ALA A 987 4.21 -9.91 -46.45
CA ALA A 987 4.58 -11.22 -46.99
C ALA A 987 3.43 -11.85 -47.79
N ALA A 988 2.20 -11.69 -47.30
CA ALA A 988 1.00 -12.11 -48.00
C ALA A 988 0.77 -11.30 -49.30
N GLY A 989 0.95 -9.98 -49.27
CA GLY A 989 0.88 -9.12 -50.45
C GLY A 989 1.93 -9.46 -51.50
N PHE A 990 3.17 -9.75 -51.07
CA PHE A 990 4.26 -10.16 -51.95
C PHE A 990 3.97 -11.47 -52.70
N LEU A 991 3.27 -12.41 -52.06
CA LEU A 991 2.79 -13.62 -52.74
C LEU A 991 1.75 -13.29 -53.81
N VAL A 992 0.90 -12.29 -53.59
CA VAL A 992 -0.06 -11.83 -54.61
C VAL A 992 0.68 -11.13 -55.75
N ASP A 993 1.69 -10.32 -55.45
CA ASP A 993 2.54 -9.64 -56.46
C ASP A 993 3.24 -10.62 -57.40
N ILE A 994 3.78 -11.74 -56.88
CA ILE A 994 4.48 -12.75 -57.70
C ILE A 994 3.52 -13.58 -58.55
N TYR A 995 2.46 -14.10 -57.93
CA TYR A 995 1.61 -15.12 -58.57
C TYR A 995 0.38 -14.51 -59.28
N GLY A 996 0.11 -13.21 -59.12
CA GLY A 996 -1.02 -12.52 -59.72
C GLY A 996 -2.40 -12.97 -59.21
N GLY A 997 -2.46 -13.65 -58.05
CA GLY A 997 -3.71 -14.17 -57.51
C GLY A 997 -3.68 -14.44 -56.00
N TYR A 998 -4.83 -14.29 -55.35
CA TYR A 998 -4.98 -14.38 -53.89
C TYR A 998 -5.02 -15.80 -53.32
N LYS A 999 -5.10 -16.83 -54.18
CA LYS A 999 -5.20 -18.23 -53.76
C LYS A 999 -4.05 -18.65 -52.84
N TYR A 1000 -2.81 -18.35 -53.26
CA TYR A 1000 -1.61 -18.69 -52.49
C TYR A 1000 -1.48 -17.88 -51.20
N MET A 1001 -1.97 -16.65 -51.19
CA MET A 1001 -2.06 -15.81 -50.00
C MET A 1001 -2.95 -16.44 -48.92
N TYR A 1002 -4.17 -16.84 -49.28
CA TYR A 1002 -5.11 -17.50 -48.34
C TYR A 1002 -4.62 -18.89 -47.89
N LEU A 1003 -3.99 -19.66 -48.79
CA LEU A 1003 -3.37 -20.94 -48.44
C LEU A 1003 -2.21 -20.79 -47.45
N MET A 1004 -1.36 -19.79 -47.65
CA MET A 1004 -0.26 -19.47 -46.75
C MET A 1004 -0.79 -19.04 -45.37
N CYS A 1005 -1.70 -18.07 -45.32
CA CYS A 1005 -2.29 -17.59 -44.06
C CYS A 1005 -3.00 -18.71 -43.30
N GLY A 1006 -3.87 -19.46 -43.99
CA GLY A 1006 -4.59 -20.58 -43.39
C GLY A 1006 -3.66 -21.72 -42.96
N GLY A 1007 -2.62 -22.02 -43.73
CA GLY A 1007 -1.60 -23.01 -43.40
C GLY A 1007 -0.87 -22.68 -42.09
N PHE A 1008 -0.33 -21.46 -41.95
CA PHE A 1008 0.33 -21.02 -40.71
C PHE A 1008 -0.59 -21.12 -39.50
N ILE A 1009 -1.85 -20.69 -39.63
CA ILE A 1009 -2.84 -20.73 -38.54
C ILE A 1009 -3.17 -22.17 -38.15
N VAL A 1010 -3.42 -23.07 -39.12
CA VAL A 1010 -3.71 -24.49 -38.84
C VAL A 1010 -2.51 -25.17 -38.17
N THR A 1011 -1.29 -24.93 -38.68
CA THR A 1011 -0.08 -25.49 -38.06
C THR A 1011 0.10 -24.98 -36.63
N GLY A 1012 -0.11 -23.69 -36.38
CA GLY A 1012 -0.08 -23.12 -35.02
C GLY A 1012 -1.14 -23.70 -34.09
N GLY A 1013 -2.36 -23.90 -34.58
CA GLY A 1013 -3.46 -24.50 -33.80
C GLY A 1013 -3.21 -25.96 -33.47
N MET A 1014 -2.71 -26.75 -34.42
CA MET A 1014 -2.31 -28.14 -34.21
C MET A 1014 -1.11 -28.26 -33.27
N PHE A 1015 -0.13 -27.36 -33.40
CA PHE A 1015 1.01 -27.27 -32.48
C PHE A 1015 0.53 -27.03 -31.04
N LEU A 1016 -0.34 -26.05 -30.81
CA LEU A 1016 -0.92 -25.80 -29.49
C LEU A 1016 -1.68 -27.01 -28.97
N PHE A 1017 -2.49 -27.67 -29.81
CA PHE A 1017 -3.24 -28.86 -29.40
C PHE A 1017 -2.32 -29.97 -28.91
N ILE A 1018 -1.29 -30.33 -29.69
CA ILE A 1018 -0.34 -31.40 -29.39
C ILE A 1018 0.53 -31.04 -28.17
N MET A 1019 1.07 -29.83 -28.13
CA MET A 1019 1.96 -29.40 -27.06
C MET A 1019 1.22 -29.19 -25.73
N ASN A 1020 -0.06 -28.80 -25.76
CA ASN A 1020 -0.88 -28.77 -24.56
C ASN A 1020 -1.14 -30.18 -24.00
N ILE A 1021 -1.34 -31.20 -24.86
CA ILE A 1021 -1.40 -32.60 -24.40
C ILE A 1021 -0.09 -32.99 -23.68
N TYR A 1022 1.06 -32.68 -24.29
CA TYR A 1022 2.36 -32.93 -23.68
C TYR A 1022 2.52 -32.19 -22.34
N HIS A 1023 2.15 -30.91 -22.29
CA HIS A 1023 2.22 -30.07 -21.10
C HIS A 1023 1.36 -30.62 -19.94
N PHE A 1024 0.10 -30.96 -20.19
CA PHE A 1024 -0.77 -31.55 -19.18
C PHE A 1024 -0.29 -32.91 -18.69
N HIS A 1025 0.30 -33.72 -19.59
CA HIS A 1025 0.88 -35.00 -19.22
C HIS A 1025 2.12 -34.83 -18.32
N MET A 1026 3.01 -33.89 -18.63
CA MET A 1026 4.19 -33.58 -17.82
C MET A 1026 3.81 -33.01 -16.45
N LEU A 1027 2.82 -32.11 -16.40
CA LEU A 1027 2.25 -31.62 -15.13
C LEU A 1027 1.68 -32.76 -14.28
N GLY A 1028 1.06 -33.76 -14.91
CA GLY A 1028 0.59 -34.97 -14.25
C GLY A 1028 1.73 -35.78 -13.62
N LYS A 1029 2.83 -35.98 -14.36
CA LYS A 1029 4.04 -36.67 -13.87
C LYS A 1029 4.72 -35.91 -12.72
N GLU A 1030 4.85 -34.59 -12.82
CA GLU A 1030 5.45 -33.79 -11.74
C GLU A 1030 4.60 -33.84 -10.46
N LYS A 1031 3.27 -33.84 -10.59
CA LYS A 1031 2.35 -34.01 -9.46
C LYS A 1031 2.43 -35.40 -8.84
N SER A 1032 2.63 -36.46 -9.63
CA SER A 1032 2.81 -37.82 -9.10
C SER A 1032 4.14 -37.96 -8.38
N VAL A 1033 5.25 -37.46 -8.94
CA VAL A 1033 6.58 -37.43 -8.31
C VAL A 1033 6.55 -36.66 -6.99
N LYS A 1034 5.97 -35.45 -6.95
CA LYS A 1034 5.82 -34.67 -5.71
C LYS A 1034 4.95 -35.40 -4.67
N ARG A 1035 3.93 -36.15 -5.08
CA ARG A 1035 3.12 -36.99 -4.16
C ARG A 1035 3.91 -38.16 -3.59
N THR A 1036 4.75 -38.82 -4.40
CA THR A 1036 5.62 -39.92 -3.98
C THR A 1036 6.72 -39.42 -3.05
N GLN A 1037 7.32 -38.27 -3.33
CA GLN A 1037 8.38 -37.64 -2.52
C GLN A 1037 7.84 -37.14 -1.17
N ASN A 1038 6.61 -36.59 -1.13
CA ASN A 1038 5.91 -36.26 0.10
C ASN A 1038 5.46 -37.49 0.92
N ARG A 1039 5.31 -38.66 0.30
CA ARG A 1039 5.05 -39.93 1.01
C ARG A 1039 6.34 -40.57 1.56
N ALA A 1040 7.47 -40.38 0.88
CA ALA A 1040 8.76 -40.97 1.27
C ALA A 1040 9.48 -40.20 2.39
N ASN A 1041 9.13 -38.93 2.65
CA ASN A 1041 9.82 -38.13 3.67
C ASN A 1041 8.82 -37.29 4.51
N PRO A 1042 8.21 -37.85 5.57
CA PRO A 1042 7.19 -37.17 6.37
C PRO A 1042 7.72 -36.01 7.22
N ALA A 1043 9.05 -35.86 7.35
CA ALA A 1043 9.71 -34.83 8.16
C ALA A 1043 10.16 -33.58 7.37
N ALA A 1044 10.01 -33.55 6.04
CA ALA A 1044 10.33 -32.37 5.25
C ALA A 1044 9.21 -31.31 5.37
N PRO A 1045 9.54 -30.01 5.54
CA PRO A 1045 8.52 -28.96 5.62
C PRO A 1045 7.71 -28.96 4.32
N ARG A 1046 6.38 -29.10 4.44
CA ARG A 1046 5.46 -28.97 3.30
C ARG A 1046 5.69 -27.60 2.66
N SER A 1047 6.31 -27.56 1.48
CA SER A 1047 6.48 -26.33 0.72
C SER A 1047 5.12 -25.70 0.45
N LYS A 1048 5.02 -24.38 0.62
CA LYS A 1048 3.81 -23.58 0.43
C LYS A 1048 3.44 -23.39 -1.05
N ASP A 1049 3.70 -24.36 -1.93
CA ASP A 1049 3.30 -24.29 -3.35
C ASP A 1049 1.86 -24.77 -3.57
N LYS A 1050 0.97 -24.52 -2.59
CA LYS A 1050 -0.43 -24.95 -2.64
C LYS A 1050 -1.42 -23.81 -2.97
N GLN A 1051 -0.92 -22.71 -3.54
CA GLN A 1051 -1.76 -21.53 -3.77
C GLN A 1051 -1.93 -21.10 -5.23
N THR A 1052 -1.60 -21.94 -6.22
CA THR A 1052 -1.84 -21.56 -7.63
C THR A 1052 -3.12 -22.14 -8.24
N TYR A 1053 -3.83 -23.08 -7.60
CA TYR A 1053 -5.08 -23.62 -8.16
C TYR A 1053 -6.06 -24.09 -7.06
N GLN A 1054 -6.62 -23.16 -6.29
CA GLN A 1054 -7.78 -23.41 -5.42
C GLN A 1054 -9.01 -22.62 -5.91
N TRP A 1055 -9.40 -22.83 -7.17
CA TRP A 1055 -10.74 -22.49 -7.68
C TRP A 1055 -11.55 -23.75 -8.04
N TRP A 1056 -11.33 -24.82 -7.28
CA TRP A 1056 -12.09 -26.08 -7.41
C TRP A 1056 -12.66 -26.47 -6.05
N SER A 1057 -13.78 -25.81 -5.72
CA SER A 1057 -14.84 -26.30 -4.83
C SER A 1057 -16.13 -25.58 -5.20
#